data_AF-A0A2E6JJC8-F1
#
_entry.id   AF-A0A2E6JJC8-F1
#
_cell.length_a   1.000
_cell.length_b   1.000
_cell.length_c   1.000
_cell.angle_alpha   90.00
_cell.angle_beta   90.00
_cell.angle_gamma   90.00
#
_symmetry.space_group_name_H-M   'P 1'
#
loop_
_entity.id
_entity.type
_entity.pdbx_description
1 polymer ?
#
loop_
_entity_poly.entity_id
_entity_poly.type
_entity_poly.pdbx_seq_one_letter_code
_entity_poly.pdbx_strand_id
1 'polypeptide(L)'
;MQRIPLLVLLLISSQSLVVGAIGNFSPQQITAEERERCGFETFSRNIQVAFERSTDEHQSSRSWLISTPYCEKLPESVLSTYHSLGLVNAALVPDISGIWQFDFMEEIVFPAPLDEGIQAWYPLSEWTRESRYTPNDPRFSDQWHLENYGQSGSSGEDANITGAWNIADGTGVLISVVDDGVETDHPDLSPNYKTSLDYDYCGNDNNPNPSNNDAHGTKSAGVAAAIGDNGIGGTGAAMNADLIGIRLIACSLSDTREANALGHSRSEIDISSNSWGPPDDGQTLEGPGPLLLNSLEKNVYEGRDGKGIIITLAGGNGRSDDDNSNYDGYANSRFTIAVAAVTDWGGQSWYSEDGANILIAAPSNGGESGITTTDLNGGYTNSFGGTSSATPLVSGVVALMLDENPDLTWRDVQHILVNSARKNDASDSDWSINSAGHDINHKYGFGVVDAGLAVHLSTNWDNVDQEVNWSSGQMIVNQQIPDDSNAWTYKTIQVNESISIESVEVVFDADHDYRGDLEVKLTSPSGTESVLAESHGDGGNDYNQWVFTSMRHWDEDSEGEWTLSVRDTDSPDAGTWNSWELMMHGTELIKDADGDGLLDNEEGDDGYGTDPYNNDTDGDGLLDGYEIFNTSTNPLSNDSDSDLLDDFIEINLHGTNPMNNDTDGDLITDWDEIYVTFSNPLVFDKDEDMDSWYWFSDCNDTNPNIYPNQTELLNGIDENCNDLIDEGFESMDTDNDGINDYNEYHTWNTNHLDEDTDMDGLNDGDEAYLYLTNPLVFDNDSDGDGFYWFQDCNDSEERISPDASEQLDGVDNNCNEIIDEGFTDLDSDNDGLSDYEEYYVYNTDHLDDDSDKDTLLDGKEVYVFKSNPLVANFDNDTDTYFDFEDCNDSNPDVYPEREEIWNQIDDDCDMMIDENLTEPLPDPPYILSTSTPVDAKINTNGTLSVNFSGEETQVRWIIDNITYLGTNLSINFDEVKIWSWVVCVENRGGSACTQGQINVLDDCVSCPESNQDDLRGQDATSLDYVGWALIFTSFIIIVILLFMLLGKKGGGSLPTEYPMHQGIRPNQAMSPMNPMREQW
;
A
#
# COMPACT_ATOMS: atom_id res chain seq x y z
N MET A 1 30.52 18.61 -31.15
CA MET A 1 29.96 19.39 -32.29
C MET A 1 28.64 20.01 -31.87
N GLN A 2 27.88 20.62 -32.78
CA GLN A 2 26.63 21.34 -32.46
C GLN A 2 25.46 20.44 -31.99
N ARG A 3 24.76 20.93 -30.95
CA ARG A 3 23.30 20.98 -30.76
C ARG A 3 22.49 19.81 -30.15
N ILE A 4 21.92 20.15 -28.98
CA ILE A 4 20.49 20.06 -28.59
C ILE A 4 19.96 18.67 -28.14
N PRO A 5 19.48 18.54 -26.89
CA PRO A 5 18.59 17.44 -26.49
C PRO A 5 17.16 17.69 -27.02
N LEU A 6 16.42 16.62 -27.31
CA LEU A 6 15.03 16.73 -27.75
C LEU A 6 14.10 15.94 -26.81
N LEU A 7 13.29 16.68 -26.07
CA LEU A 7 12.21 16.14 -25.24
C LEU A 7 11.19 15.42 -26.14
N VAL A 8 10.84 14.17 -25.80
CA VAL A 8 9.69 13.45 -26.35
C VAL A 8 8.94 12.83 -25.18
N LEU A 9 7.71 13.29 -24.95
CA LEU A 9 6.85 12.89 -23.85
C LEU A 9 5.55 12.38 -24.48
N LEU A 10 5.20 11.10 -24.27
CA LEU A 10 3.92 10.57 -24.72
C LEU A 10 3.45 9.32 -23.95
N LEU A 11 2.70 9.62 -22.88
CA LEU A 11 1.53 8.86 -22.39
C LEU A 11 1.73 7.39 -21.97
N ILE A 12 1.94 7.19 -20.67
CA ILE A 12 1.24 6.13 -19.93
C ILE A 12 -0.13 6.71 -19.54
N SER A 13 -1.22 5.97 -19.77
CA SER A 13 -2.57 6.39 -19.40
C SER A 13 -3.05 5.60 -18.17
N SER A 14 -2.88 6.17 -16.99
CA SER A 14 -3.46 5.65 -15.75
C SER A 14 -4.95 5.96 -15.66
N GLN A 15 -5.79 4.93 -15.51
CA GLN A 15 -7.08 5.05 -14.83
C GLN A 15 -7.47 3.73 -14.15
N SER A 16 -7.80 3.85 -12.86
CA SER A 16 -8.82 3.07 -12.15
C SER A 16 -8.65 1.54 -12.09
N LEU A 17 -7.86 1.08 -11.12
CA LEU A 17 -8.24 -0.13 -10.36
C LEU A 17 -9.16 0.30 -9.20
N VAL A 18 -10.19 -0.51 -8.93
CA VAL A 18 -11.28 -0.15 -8.02
C VAL A 18 -11.03 -0.72 -6.63
N VAL A 19 -11.01 0.14 -5.60
CA VAL A 19 -11.05 -0.29 -4.19
C VAL A 19 -12.44 -0.88 -3.90
N GLY A 20 -12.58 -2.18 -4.13
CA GLY A 20 -13.85 -2.89 -4.20
C GLY A 20 -14.06 -3.89 -3.05
N ALA A 21 -14.00 -3.42 -1.81
CA ALA A 21 -14.45 -4.13 -0.60
C ALA A 21 -14.11 -5.63 -0.52
N ILE A 22 -12.84 -5.95 -0.23
CA ILE A 22 -12.46 -7.30 0.21
C ILE A 22 -13.10 -7.55 1.58
N GLY A 23 -13.94 -8.57 1.69
CA GLY A 23 -14.70 -8.83 2.93
C GLY A 23 -13.92 -9.67 3.94
N ASN A 24 -14.05 -9.32 5.23
CA ASN A 24 -13.43 -10.02 6.38
C ASN A 24 -13.38 -11.54 6.20
N PHE A 25 -12.18 -12.08 5.98
CA PHE A 25 -11.96 -13.52 5.87
C PHE A 25 -11.96 -14.17 7.25
N SER A 26 -12.32 -15.45 7.31
CA SER A 26 -12.23 -16.24 8.53
C SER A 26 -11.15 -17.31 8.38
N PRO A 27 -10.12 -17.37 9.25
CA PRO A 27 -8.96 -18.25 9.09
C PRO A 27 -9.24 -19.72 9.44
N GLN A 28 -10.39 -20.26 8.99
CA GLN A 28 -10.92 -21.58 9.36
C GLN A 28 -10.63 -22.71 8.35
N GLN A 29 -9.81 -22.49 7.32
CA GLN A 29 -9.54 -23.51 6.29
C GLN A 29 -8.15 -24.16 6.30
N ILE A 30 -7.11 -23.57 6.90
CA ILE A 30 -5.78 -24.21 6.98
C ILE A 30 -5.74 -25.14 8.19
N THR A 31 -5.67 -26.46 7.98
CA THR A 31 -5.55 -27.42 9.09
C THR A 31 -4.15 -27.41 9.72
N ALA A 32 -4.04 -27.89 10.95
CA ALA A 32 -2.73 -28.06 11.60
C ALA A 32 -1.84 -29.08 10.86
N GLU A 33 -2.43 -30.15 10.32
CA GLU A 33 -1.70 -31.19 9.57
C GLU A 33 -1.15 -30.67 8.22
N GLU A 34 -1.79 -29.67 7.60
CA GLU A 34 -1.23 -28.98 6.43
C GLU A 34 -0.09 -28.04 6.81
N ARG A 35 -0.27 -27.28 7.90
CA ARG A 35 0.71 -26.31 8.41
C ARG A 35 2.01 -26.96 8.93
N GLU A 36 1.97 -28.24 9.31
CA GLU A 36 3.15 -29.05 9.63
C GLU A 36 3.80 -29.72 8.39
N ARG A 37 3.16 -29.66 7.21
CA ARG A 37 3.58 -30.40 5.99
C ARG A 37 4.18 -29.51 4.90
N CYS A 38 3.88 -28.22 4.87
CA CYS A 38 4.47 -27.25 3.94
C CYS A 38 4.37 -25.82 4.47
N GLY A 39 5.12 -24.91 3.83
CA GLY A 39 5.22 -23.49 4.21
C GLY A 39 6.63 -23.10 4.62
N PHE A 40 6.87 -21.81 4.84
CA PHE A 40 8.22 -21.24 4.99
C PHE A 40 9.06 -21.87 6.12
N GLU A 41 8.42 -22.17 7.24
CA GLU A 41 8.99 -22.87 8.41
C GLU A 41 9.52 -24.29 8.10
N THR A 42 9.11 -24.90 6.99
CA THR A 42 9.46 -26.29 6.64
C THR A 42 10.73 -26.42 5.80
N PHE A 43 11.33 -25.31 5.36
CA PHE A 43 12.57 -25.31 4.59
C PHE A 43 13.82 -25.34 5.48
N SER A 44 14.99 -25.58 4.89
CA SER A 44 16.26 -25.42 5.59
C SER A 44 16.59 -23.94 5.79
N ARG A 45 17.36 -23.61 6.83
CA ARG A 45 17.75 -22.21 7.12
C ARG A 45 18.42 -21.53 5.91
N ASN A 46 19.22 -22.25 5.12
CA ASN A 46 19.83 -21.71 3.90
C ASN A 46 18.81 -21.30 2.82
N ILE A 47 17.65 -21.96 2.75
CA ILE A 47 16.56 -21.56 1.85
C ILE A 47 15.79 -20.39 2.44
N GLN A 48 15.53 -20.39 3.76
CA GLN A 48 14.88 -19.27 4.44
C GLN A 48 15.69 -17.98 4.28
N VAL A 49 17.00 -18.02 4.53
CA VAL A 49 17.94 -16.90 4.33
C VAL A 49 18.00 -16.44 2.87
N ALA A 50 17.81 -17.34 1.89
CA ALA A 50 17.77 -16.97 0.48
C ALA A 50 16.49 -16.21 0.08
N PHE A 51 15.37 -16.45 0.78
CA PHE A 51 14.15 -15.64 0.65
C PHE A 51 14.25 -14.33 1.43
N GLU A 52 14.78 -14.36 2.67
CA GLU A 52 14.99 -13.17 3.52
C GLU A 52 15.86 -12.14 2.80
N ARG A 53 17.02 -12.53 2.26
CA ARG A 53 17.87 -11.64 1.44
C ARG A 53 17.18 -11.01 0.22
N SER A 54 16.03 -11.54 -0.21
CA SER A 54 15.28 -11.01 -1.36
C SER A 54 14.04 -10.19 -0.97
N THR A 55 13.68 -10.11 0.30
CA THR A 55 12.70 -9.13 0.78
C THR A 55 13.29 -7.73 0.87
N ASP A 56 14.61 -7.65 1.05
CA ASP A 56 15.32 -6.40 1.37
C ASP A 56 15.65 -5.57 0.11
N GLU A 57 15.77 -6.21 -1.06
CA GLU A 57 16.32 -5.60 -2.28
C GLU A 57 15.29 -4.89 -3.21
N HIS A 58 14.00 -4.81 -2.84
CA HIS A 58 12.90 -4.15 -3.60
C HIS A 58 12.80 -4.48 -5.12
N GLN A 59 13.35 -5.61 -5.56
CA GLN A 59 13.52 -5.92 -6.98
C GLN A 59 12.19 -6.05 -7.76
N SER A 60 12.23 -5.73 -9.05
CA SER A 60 11.11 -5.97 -9.97
C SER A 60 11.35 -7.22 -10.83
N SER A 61 10.31 -8.03 -11.04
CA SER A 61 10.38 -9.18 -11.95
C SER A 61 9.02 -9.54 -12.54
N ARG A 62 9.04 -10.25 -13.67
CA ARG A 62 7.85 -10.89 -14.29
C ARG A 62 7.49 -12.22 -13.63
N SER A 63 8.46 -12.89 -13.03
CA SER A 63 8.27 -14.22 -12.45
C SER A 63 8.75 -14.24 -11.00
N TRP A 64 7.96 -14.82 -10.12
CA TRP A 64 8.17 -14.82 -8.67
C TRP A 64 7.94 -16.21 -8.08
N LEU A 65 8.79 -16.62 -7.15
CA LEU A 65 8.49 -17.74 -6.25
C LEU A 65 7.80 -17.20 -5.00
N ILE A 66 6.65 -17.76 -4.64
CA ILE A 66 5.87 -17.36 -3.48
C ILE A 66 5.70 -18.55 -2.54
N SER A 67 6.13 -18.40 -1.30
CA SER A 67 5.95 -19.36 -0.22
C SER A 67 4.60 -19.17 0.45
N THR A 68 3.84 -20.26 0.59
CA THR A 68 2.48 -20.27 1.14
C THR A 68 2.24 -21.54 1.96
N PRO A 69 1.29 -21.56 2.90
CA PRO A 69 0.92 -22.76 3.67
C PRO A 69 0.03 -23.74 2.88
N TYR A 70 -0.04 -23.62 1.54
CA TYR A 70 -0.95 -24.37 0.67
C TYR A 70 -0.18 -25.38 -0.21
N CYS A 71 -0.12 -26.63 0.24
CA CYS A 71 0.78 -27.63 -0.37
C CYS A 71 0.37 -28.10 -1.77
N GLU A 72 -0.94 -28.09 -2.10
CA GLU A 72 -1.50 -28.78 -3.27
C GLU A 72 -2.41 -27.90 -4.16
N LYS A 73 -3.10 -26.89 -3.62
CA LYS A 73 -3.87 -25.89 -4.39
C LYS A 73 -3.97 -24.56 -3.63
N LEU A 74 -3.69 -23.45 -4.31
CA LEU A 74 -4.03 -22.11 -3.80
C LEU A 74 -5.56 -21.88 -3.74
N PRO A 75 -6.05 -21.08 -2.78
CA PRO A 75 -7.41 -20.55 -2.80
C PRO A 75 -7.68 -19.68 -4.02
N GLU A 76 -8.92 -19.68 -4.51
CA GLU A 76 -9.32 -18.86 -5.67
C GLU A 76 -9.37 -17.35 -5.34
N SER A 77 -9.51 -17.00 -4.05
CA SER A 77 -9.35 -15.62 -3.55
C SER A 77 -7.92 -15.10 -3.74
N VAL A 78 -6.92 -15.85 -3.26
CA VAL A 78 -5.50 -15.51 -3.40
C VAL A 78 -5.15 -15.29 -4.88
N LEU A 79 -5.53 -16.23 -5.76
CA LEU A 79 -5.32 -16.09 -7.20
C LEU A 79 -6.02 -14.86 -7.80
N SER A 80 -7.22 -14.50 -7.32
CA SER A 80 -7.94 -13.32 -7.82
C SER A 80 -7.21 -12.01 -7.52
N THR A 81 -6.59 -11.88 -6.34
CA THR A 81 -5.79 -10.69 -5.97
C THR A 81 -4.61 -10.48 -6.90
N TYR A 82 -3.89 -11.55 -7.24
CA TYR A 82 -2.77 -11.47 -8.19
C TYR A 82 -3.22 -11.29 -9.65
N HIS A 83 -4.40 -11.77 -10.04
CA HIS A 83 -4.94 -11.48 -11.38
C HIS A 83 -5.24 -9.98 -11.57
N SER A 84 -5.58 -9.22 -10.52
CA SER A 84 -5.62 -7.74 -10.58
C SER A 84 -4.24 -7.10 -10.81
N LEU A 85 -3.15 -7.76 -10.37
CA LEU A 85 -1.77 -7.34 -10.62
C LEU A 85 -1.21 -7.88 -11.96
N GLY A 86 -2.05 -8.42 -12.84
CA GLY A 86 -1.65 -8.89 -14.16
C GLY A 86 -1.07 -10.31 -14.21
N LEU A 87 -1.35 -11.17 -13.21
CA LEU A 87 -0.97 -12.58 -13.21
C LEU A 87 -1.51 -13.33 -14.44
N VAL A 88 -0.61 -13.96 -15.19
CA VAL A 88 -0.89 -14.83 -16.35
C VAL A 88 -1.01 -16.29 -15.92
N ASN A 89 -0.11 -16.75 -15.04
CA ASN A 89 0.02 -18.15 -14.66
C ASN A 89 0.48 -18.29 -13.20
N ALA A 90 -0.11 -19.21 -12.45
CA ALA A 90 0.41 -19.65 -11.15
C ALA A 90 0.48 -21.17 -11.11
N ALA A 91 1.66 -21.71 -10.79
CA ALA A 91 1.94 -23.14 -10.80
C ALA A 91 2.77 -23.56 -9.57
N LEU A 92 2.39 -24.67 -8.93
CA LEU A 92 3.18 -25.26 -7.85
C LEU A 92 4.55 -25.68 -8.39
N VAL A 93 5.64 -25.31 -7.70
CA VAL A 93 6.99 -25.68 -8.11
C VAL A 93 7.18 -27.20 -7.96
N PRO A 94 7.70 -27.90 -8.99
CA PRO A 94 7.93 -29.35 -8.90
C PRO A 94 8.80 -29.73 -7.69
N ASP A 95 8.37 -30.79 -6.99
CA ASP A 95 9.01 -31.38 -5.81
C ASP A 95 9.16 -30.46 -4.57
N ILE A 96 8.67 -29.21 -4.59
CA ILE A 96 8.71 -28.29 -3.43
C ILE A 96 7.28 -27.91 -3.01
N SER A 97 6.80 -28.51 -1.91
CA SER A 97 5.45 -28.25 -1.39
C SER A 97 5.33 -26.86 -0.77
N GLY A 98 4.31 -26.09 -1.17
CA GLY A 98 4.02 -24.75 -0.64
C GLY A 98 4.67 -23.60 -1.41
N ILE A 99 5.68 -23.85 -2.25
CA ILE A 99 6.22 -22.84 -3.18
C ILE A 99 5.46 -22.87 -4.51
N TRP A 100 5.01 -21.69 -4.94
CA TRP A 100 4.31 -21.49 -6.20
C TRP A 100 5.08 -20.48 -7.05
N GLN A 101 5.30 -20.79 -8.33
CA GLN A 101 5.77 -19.82 -9.32
C GLN A 101 4.56 -19.03 -9.84
N PHE A 102 4.66 -17.70 -9.83
CA PHE A 102 3.70 -16.75 -10.36
C PHE A 102 4.35 -15.97 -11.52
N ASP A 103 3.73 -15.97 -12.70
CA ASP A 103 4.20 -15.28 -13.90
C ASP A 103 3.21 -14.17 -14.30
N PHE A 104 3.67 -12.93 -14.33
CA PHE A 104 2.90 -11.71 -14.61
C PHE A 104 3.15 -11.21 -16.04
N MET A 105 2.27 -10.35 -16.58
CA MET A 105 2.41 -9.82 -17.94
C MET A 105 3.60 -8.86 -18.10
N GLU A 106 3.91 -8.11 -17.04
CA GLU A 106 4.92 -7.05 -17.00
C GLU A 106 5.79 -7.23 -15.74
N GLU A 107 6.90 -6.50 -15.62
CA GLU A 107 7.71 -6.49 -14.40
C GLU A 107 6.94 -5.76 -13.29
N ILE A 108 6.75 -6.42 -12.14
CA ILE A 108 6.19 -5.82 -10.94
C ILE A 108 7.23 -5.86 -9.80
N VAL A 109 7.26 -4.82 -8.97
CA VAL A 109 7.78 -4.92 -7.60
C VAL A 109 6.70 -5.59 -6.76
N PHE A 110 7.08 -6.46 -5.83
CA PHE A 110 6.14 -7.23 -5.03
C PHE A 110 5.60 -6.39 -3.85
N PRO A 111 4.29 -6.08 -3.78
CA PRO A 111 3.75 -5.20 -2.73
C PRO A 111 3.56 -5.94 -1.41
N ALA A 112 3.97 -5.32 -0.31
CA ALA A 112 3.77 -5.81 1.06
C ALA A 112 2.78 -4.90 1.84
N PRO A 113 1.97 -5.44 2.77
CA PRO A 113 1.60 -6.85 2.95
C PRO A 113 0.21 -7.16 2.35
N LEU A 114 0.12 -8.23 1.55
CA LEU A 114 -1.17 -8.88 1.24
C LEU A 114 -1.41 -10.00 2.26
N ASP A 115 -2.05 -9.64 3.38
CA ASP A 115 -2.07 -10.32 4.69
C ASP A 115 -2.67 -11.74 4.77
N GLU A 116 -3.00 -12.38 3.64
CA GLU A 116 -3.74 -13.66 3.61
C GLU A 116 -3.00 -14.80 2.90
N GLY A 117 -1.94 -15.29 3.55
CA GLY A 117 -1.36 -16.60 3.28
C GLY A 117 -0.07 -16.61 2.45
N ILE A 118 0.54 -15.45 2.25
CA ILE A 118 1.95 -15.34 1.84
C ILE A 118 2.83 -15.54 3.10
N GLN A 119 3.99 -16.18 2.95
CA GLN A 119 4.96 -16.35 4.03
C GLN A 119 6.37 -15.87 3.66
N ALA A 120 6.69 -15.82 2.37
CA ALA A 120 7.90 -15.22 1.79
C ALA A 120 7.74 -15.15 0.26
N TRP A 121 8.54 -14.34 -0.42
CA TRP A 121 8.59 -14.25 -1.89
C TRP A 121 10.03 -14.03 -2.37
N TYR A 122 10.33 -14.44 -3.62
CA TYR A 122 11.67 -14.34 -4.21
C TYR A 122 11.56 -14.06 -5.74
N PRO A 123 12.29 -13.07 -6.30
CA PRO A 123 12.24 -12.72 -7.71
C PRO A 123 13.00 -13.70 -8.60
N LEU A 124 12.36 -14.23 -9.64
CA LEU A 124 13.02 -15.02 -10.69
C LEU A 124 13.52 -14.09 -11.82
N SER A 125 14.65 -13.45 -11.61
CA SER A 125 15.31 -12.60 -12.61
C SER A 125 16.00 -13.44 -13.70
N GLU A 126 15.81 -13.11 -14.98
CA GLU A 126 16.49 -13.78 -16.10
C GLU A 126 17.92 -13.24 -16.30
N TRP A 127 18.91 -13.94 -15.75
CA TRP A 127 20.32 -13.56 -15.87
C TRP A 127 20.92 -13.98 -17.23
N THR A 128 21.21 -13.01 -18.09
CA THR A 128 22.03 -13.23 -19.30
C THR A 128 23.49 -13.47 -18.91
N ARG A 129 23.91 -14.74 -18.89
CA ARG A 129 25.32 -15.11 -18.71
C ARG A 129 26.12 -14.72 -19.95
N GLU A 130 26.89 -13.64 -19.84
CA GLU A 130 27.91 -13.31 -20.83
C GLU A 130 29.02 -14.39 -20.82
N SER A 131 29.78 -14.48 -21.92
CA SER A 131 30.97 -15.34 -21.93
C SER A 131 32.08 -14.61 -21.20
N ARG A 132 32.62 -15.22 -20.14
CA ARG A 132 33.87 -14.79 -19.50
C ARG A 132 34.97 -14.57 -20.54
N TYR A 133 35.86 -13.62 -20.27
CA TYR A 133 36.96 -13.29 -21.16
C TYR A 133 37.98 -14.43 -21.20
N THR A 134 38.60 -14.68 -22.35
CA THR A 134 39.62 -15.73 -22.51
C THR A 134 40.70 -15.22 -23.45
N PRO A 135 41.89 -14.86 -22.92
CA PRO A 135 42.99 -14.37 -23.74
C PRO A 135 43.47 -15.40 -24.76
N ASN A 136 43.96 -14.94 -25.92
CA ASN A 136 44.39 -15.84 -27.01
C ASN A 136 45.74 -16.56 -26.78
N ASP A 137 46.35 -16.39 -25.60
CA ASP A 137 47.74 -16.72 -25.34
C ASP A 137 47.99 -18.22 -25.11
N PRO A 138 49.03 -18.83 -25.73
CA PRO A 138 49.16 -20.30 -25.80
C PRO A 138 49.32 -21.06 -24.48
N ARG A 139 49.57 -20.38 -23.35
CA ARG A 139 49.73 -20.96 -22.02
C ARG A 139 48.60 -20.59 -21.05
N PHE A 140 47.58 -19.83 -21.44
CA PHE A 140 46.49 -19.48 -20.52
C PHE A 140 45.82 -20.73 -19.90
N SER A 141 45.72 -21.83 -20.64
CA SER A 141 45.23 -23.13 -20.11
C SER A 141 46.10 -23.75 -19.00
N ASP A 142 47.37 -23.33 -18.89
CA ASP A 142 48.30 -23.73 -17.83
C ASP A 142 48.24 -22.78 -16.60
N GLN A 143 47.47 -21.69 -16.68
CA GLN A 143 47.34 -20.64 -15.66
C GLN A 143 46.10 -20.86 -14.79
N TRP A 144 46.05 -22.01 -14.12
CA TRP A 144 44.95 -22.39 -13.21
C TRP A 144 44.65 -21.33 -12.13
N HIS A 145 45.63 -20.52 -11.74
CA HIS A 145 45.47 -19.42 -10.79
C HIS A 145 44.56 -18.27 -11.28
N LEU A 146 44.37 -18.15 -12.61
CA LEU A 146 43.48 -17.15 -13.22
C LEU A 146 42.11 -17.75 -13.55
N GLU A 147 42.07 -19.02 -13.98
CA GLU A 147 40.82 -19.77 -14.21
C GLU A 147 41.02 -21.28 -13.99
N ASN A 148 40.37 -21.86 -12.97
CA ASN A 148 40.46 -23.26 -12.62
C ASN A 148 39.14 -23.99 -12.91
N TYR A 149 39.03 -24.56 -14.12
CA TYR A 149 37.93 -25.45 -14.52
C TYR A 149 38.16 -26.92 -14.08
N GLY A 150 39.06 -27.16 -13.12
CA GLY A 150 39.43 -28.49 -12.63
C GLY A 150 40.56 -29.15 -13.43
N GLN A 151 41.44 -28.36 -14.06
CA GLN A 151 42.66 -28.86 -14.70
C GLN A 151 43.81 -29.10 -13.71
N SER A 152 43.74 -28.51 -12.52
CA SER A 152 44.62 -28.78 -11.38
C SER A 152 43.81 -28.65 -10.09
N GLY A 153 43.90 -29.63 -9.19
CA GLY A 153 43.18 -29.61 -7.91
C GLY A 153 41.65 -29.42 -8.01
N SER A 154 41.12 -28.41 -7.29
CA SER A 154 39.70 -28.10 -7.15
C SER A 154 39.26 -27.00 -8.12
N SER A 155 38.22 -27.26 -8.92
CA SER A 155 37.65 -26.22 -9.79
C SER A 155 37.02 -25.08 -8.97
N GLY A 156 37.27 -23.84 -9.37
CA GLY A 156 36.93 -22.63 -8.63
C GLY A 156 37.98 -22.18 -7.61
N GLU A 157 39.05 -22.97 -7.40
CA GLU A 157 40.22 -22.50 -6.65
C GLU A 157 41.19 -21.77 -7.61
N ASP A 158 40.76 -20.54 -7.91
CA ASP A 158 41.42 -19.52 -8.71
C ASP A 158 41.07 -18.12 -8.15
N ALA A 159 41.59 -17.06 -8.78
CA ALA A 159 41.34 -15.66 -8.45
C ALA A 159 40.11 -15.03 -9.17
N ASN A 160 39.28 -15.84 -9.84
CA ASN A 160 38.02 -15.46 -10.50
C ASN A 160 38.12 -14.35 -11.59
N ILE A 161 39.30 -14.18 -12.20
CA ILE A 161 39.64 -12.96 -12.93
C ILE A 161 38.99 -12.83 -14.33
N THR A 162 38.54 -13.93 -14.93
CA THR A 162 37.92 -13.92 -16.26
C THR A 162 36.54 -13.24 -16.31
N GLY A 163 35.99 -12.87 -15.13
CA GLY A 163 34.90 -11.92 -14.98
C GLY A 163 35.36 -10.46 -15.00
N ALA A 164 36.42 -10.13 -14.26
CA ALA A 164 36.97 -8.76 -14.13
C ALA A 164 37.42 -8.17 -15.47
N TRP A 165 38.05 -8.97 -16.34
CA TRP A 165 38.52 -8.57 -17.68
C TRP A 165 37.43 -8.15 -18.69
N ASN A 166 36.16 -8.18 -18.31
CA ASN A 166 35.08 -7.58 -19.11
C ASN A 166 34.79 -6.12 -18.71
N ILE A 167 35.39 -5.66 -17.60
CA ILE A 167 35.26 -4.33 -17.01
C ILE A 167 36.61 -3.60 -17.14
N ALA A 168 37.66 -4.15 -16.49
CA ALA A 168 38.99 -3.55 -16.38
C ALA A 168 40.09 -4.55 -16.76
N ASP A 169 41.19 -4.08 -17.33
CA ASP A 169 42.34 -4.88 -17.79
C ASP A 169 43.70 -4.38 -17.25
N GLY A 170 43.69 -3.32 -16.44
CA GLY A 170 44.84 -2.68 -15.80
C GLY A 170 45.31 -1.40 -16.51
N THR A 171 44.62 -0.96 -17.56
CA THR A 171 45.08 0.11 -18.46
C THR A 171 45.48 1.40 -17.73
N GLY A 172 46.77 1.74 -17.83
CA GLY A 172 47.32 3.01 -17.35
C GLY A 172 47.77 3.04 -15.89
N VAL A 173 47.47 2.00 -15.11
CA VAL A 173 48.00 1.81 -13.74
C VAL A 173 49.47 1.38 -13.80
N LEU A 174 50.34 1.94 -12.96
CA LEU A 174 51.76 1.58 -12.89
C LEU A 174 52.09 0.66 -11.69
N ILE A 175 52.40 -0.60 -12.00
CA ILE A 175 52.98 -1.57 -11.06
C ILE A 175 54.51 -1.47 -11.07
N SER A 176 55.10 -1.32 -9.89
CA SER A 176 56.54 -1.46 -9.68
C SER A 176 56.86 -2.82 -9.06
N VAL A 177 57.86 -3.52 -9.61
CA VAL A 177 58.33 -4.81 -9.11
C VAL A 177 59.70 -4.62 -8.46
N VAL A 178 59.75 -4.78 -7.13
CA VAL A 178 60.94 -4.51 -6.31
C VAL A 178 61.59 -5.85 -5.93
N ASP A 179 62.67 -6.23 -6.62
CA ASP A 179 63.10 -7.64 -6.64
C ASP A 179 64.59 -7.79 -7.09
N ASP A 180 64.99 -8.99 -7.53
CA ASP A 180 66.35 -9.35 -7.98
C ASP A 180 66.66 -8.88 -9.42
N GLY A 181 65.63 -8.55 -10.20
CA GLY A 181 65.70 -7.90 -11.51
C GLY A 181 64.55 -8.29 -12.44
N VAL A 182 64.23 -7.43 -13.40
CA VAL A 182 63.17 -7.69 -14.40
C VAL A 182 63.78 -7.65 -15.80
N GLU A 183 63.59 -8.71 -16.58
CA GLU A 183 64.07 -8.80 -17.97
C GLU A 183 63.25 -7.88 -18.89
N THR A 184 63.76 -6.68 -19.14
CA THR A 184 63.00 -5.57 -19.76
C THR A 184 62.74 -5.78 -21.25
N ASP A 185 63.43 -6.74 -21.90
CA ASP A 185 63.20 -7.15 -23.29
C ASP A 185 62.50 -8.52 -23.43
N HIS A 186 61.94 -9.05 -22.33
CA HIS A 186 61.09 -10.24 -22.37
C HIS A 186 59.86 -10.00 -23.29
N PRO A 187 59.48 -10.94 -24.18
CA PRO A 187 58.39 -10.74 -25.14
C PRO A 187 57.05 -10.29 -24.53
N ASP A 188 56.67 -10.86 -23.39
CA ASP A 188 55.41 -10.53 -22.72
C ASP A 188 55.51 -9.40 -21.68
N LEU A 189 56.71 -8.88 -21.39
CA LEU A 189 56.84 -7.75 -20.45
C LEU A 189 57.09 -6.45 -21.22
N SER A 190 57.97 -6.49 -22.23
CA SER A 190 58.42 -5.33 -22.99
C SER A 190 57.34 -4.44 -23.66
N PRO A 191 56.12 -4.91 -24.01
CA PRO A 191 55.04 -4.04 -24.47
C PRO A 191 54.50 -3.10 -23.39
N ASN A 192 54.47 -3.57 -22.13
CA ASN A 192 53.92 -2.86 -20.97
C ASN A 192 55.00 -2.07 -20.19
N TYR A 193 56.24 -2.03 -20.68
CA TYR A 193 57.40 -1.73 -19.82
C TYR A 193 57.90 -0.28 -19.92
N LYS A 194 57.73 0.50 -18.84
CA LYS A 194 58.07 1.95 -18.75
C LYS A 194 59.55 2.19 -18.41
N THR A 195 60.48 1.85 -19.31
CA THR A 195 61.95 1.97 -19.12
C THR A 195 62.50 3.36 -18.71
N SER A 196 61.68 4.41 -18.68
CA SER A 196 62.08 5.74 -18.19
C SER A 196 62.14 5.86 -16.66
N LEU A 197 61.48 4.95 -15.94
CA LEU A 197 61.34 4.97 -14.47
C LEU A 197 62.06 3.78 -13.78
N ASP A 198 62.85 3.02 -14.54
CA ASP A 198 63.66 1.92 -14.02
C ASP A 198 64.78 2.38 -13.08
N TYR A 199 65.11 1.52 -12.11
CA TYR A 199 66.33 1.69 -11.31
C TYR A 199 66.95 0.39 -10.80
N ASP A 200 68.27 0.27 -10.91
CA ASP A 200 69.08 -0.73 -10.22
C ASP A 200 69.81 -0.08 -9.05
N TYR A 201 69.37 -0.38 -7.81
CA TYR A 201 70.00 0.13 -6.58
C TYR A 201 71.26 -0.65 -6.17
N CYS A 202 71.52 -1.81 -6.78
CA CYS A 202 72.77 -2.54 -6.69
C CYS A 202 73.83 -1.94 -7.63
N GLY A 203 73.48 -1.69 -8.89
CA GLY A 203 74.32 -1.07 -9.91
C GLY A 203 74.50 0.45 -9.76
N ASN A 204 73.47 1.13 -9.25
CA ASN A 204 73.29 2.58 -9.19
C ASN A 204 73.18 3.21 -10.60
N ASP A 205 72.37 2.59 -11.46
CA ASP A 205 72.00 3.08 -12.79
C ASP A 205 70.54 2.70 -13.16
N ASN A 206 70.08 3.07 -14.37
CA ASN A 206 68.70 2.90 -14.84
C ASN A 206 68.53 1.62 -15.69
N ASN A 207 69.13 0.49 -15.29
CA ASN A 207 68.98 -0.79 -15.98
C ASN A 207 68.73 -1.92 -14.96
N PRO A 208 67.47 -2.34 -14.73
CA PRO A 208 67.12 -3.31 -13.70
C PRO A 208 67.24 -4.76 -14.21
N ASN A 209 67.84 -4.94 -15.40
CA ASN A 209 67.96 -6.25 -16.04
C ASN A 209 68.78 -7.23 -15.16
N PRO A 210 68.26 -8.44 -14.94
CA PRO A 210 68.82 -9.41 -14.01
C PRO A 210 70.15 -10.04 -14.47
N SER A 211 70.84 -10.71 -13.54
CA SER A 211 71.87 -11.70 -13.90
C SER A 211 71.22 -13.03 -14.31
N ASN A 212 71.97 -13.93 -14.95
CA ASN A 212 71.51 -15.26 -15.38
C ASN A 212 70.90 -16.19 -14.30
N ASN A 213 70.98 -15.83 -13.01
CA ASN A 213 70.40 -16.57 -11.89
C ASN A 213 69.27 -15.80 -11.18
N ASP A 214 69.12 -14.51 -11.49
CA ASP A 214 68.29 -13.55 -10.77
C ASP A 214 66.92 -13.54 -11.47
N ALA A 215 66.18 -14.63 -11.32
CA ALA A 215 65.00 -14.91 -12.15
C ALA A 215 63.67 -14.55 -11.47
N HIS A 216 63.71 -14.02 -10.25
CA HIS A 216 62.54 -13.90 -9.37
C HIS A 216 61.63 -12.74 -9.78
N GLY A 217 62.17 -11.51 -9.89
CA GLY A 217 61.41 -10.34 -10.33
C GLY A 217 60.83 -10.48 -11.74
N THR A 218 61.53 -11.20 -12.61
CA THR A 218 61.04 -11.50 -13.96
C THR A 218 59.84 -12.47 -13.97
N LYS A 219 59.67 -13.30 -12.93
CA LYS A 219 58.49 -14.17 -12.73
C LYS A 219 57.36 -13.40 -12.08
N SER A 220 57.66 -12.62 -11.04
CA SER A 220 56.71 -11.76 -10.34
C SER A 220 56.05 -10.76 -11.29
N ALA A 221 56.83 -10.09 -12.15
CA ALA A 221 56.33 -9.17 -13.17
C ALA A 221 55.35 -9.83 -14.15
N GLY A 222 55.59 -11.09 -14.54
CA GLY A 222 54.70 -11.82 -15.44
C GLY A 222 53.39 -12.24 -14.80
N VAL A 223 53.38 -12.58 -13.51
CA VAL A 223 52.13 -12.87 -12.78
C VAL A 223 51.29 -11.60 -12.63
N ALA A 224 51.93 -10.46 -12.34
CA ALA A 224 51.25 -9.18 -12.22
C ALA A 224 50.68 -8.69 -13.55
N ALA A 225 51.52 -8.53 -14.59
CA ALA A 225 51.17 -7.80 -15.81
C ALA A 225 51.97 -8.23 -17.06
N ALA A 226 52.14 -9.54 -17.31
CA ALA A 226 52.46 -9.99 -18.66
C ALA A 226 51.33 -9.61 -19.64
N ILE A 227 51.69 -9.11 -20.83
CA ILE A 227 50.74 -8.63 -21.83
C ILE A 227 49.89 -9.77 -22.42
N GLY A 228 48.59 -9.68 -22.20
CA GLY A 228 47.59 -10.57 -22.77
C GLY A 228 47.31 -10.31 -24.25
N ASP A 229 46.66 -11.29 -24.88
CA ASP A 229 46.21 -11.32 -26.27
C ASP A 229 47.29 -11.06 -27.33
N ASN A 230 48.57 -11.20 -26.97
CA ASN A 230 49.69 -11.02 -27.87
C ASN A 230 49.97 -12.29 -28.73
N GLY A 231 49.44 -13.45 -28.34
CA GLY A 231 49.59 -14.75 -29.02
C GLY A 231 50.89 -15.49 -28.73
N ILE A 232 51.55 -15.14 -27.62
CA ILE A 232 52.82 -15.63 -27.08
C ILE A 232 52.58 -15.94 -25.60
N GLY A 233 53.35 -16.86 -25.02
CA GLY A 233 53.36 -17.05 -23.57
C GLY A 233 51.99 -17.24 -22.91
N GLY A 234 51.73 -16.43 -21.90
CA GLY A 234 50.49 -16.32 -21.12
C GLY A 234 50.35 -14.88 -20.60
N THR A 235 49.28 -14.60 -19.87
CA THR A 235 48.94 -13.23 -19.41
C THR A 235 49.26 -13.02 -17.92
N GLY A 236 49.47 -11.78 -17.51
CA GLY A 236 49.37 -11.37 -16.11
C GLY A 236 47.92 -11.18 -15.70
N ALA A 237 47.71 -10.91 -14.41
CA ALA A 237 46.39 -10.58 -13.86
C ALA A 237 45.88 -9.21 -14.38
N ALA A 238 46.75 -8.20 -14.45
CA ALA A 238 46.48 -6.91 -15.09
C ALA A 238 47.19 -6.82 -16.44
N MET A 239 46.57 -7.41 -17.47
CA MET A 239 47.21 -7.66 -18.75
C MET A 239 47.67 -6.40 -19.51
N ASN A 240 47.08 -5.23 -19.24
CA ASN A 240 47.46 -3.94 -19.85
C ASN A 240 48.02 -2.91 -18.83
N ALA A 241 48.31 -3.33 -17.58
CA ALA A 241 48.99 -2.47 -16.63
C ALA A 241 50.47 -2.26 -17.01
N ASP A 242 50.97 -1.05 -16.77
CA ASP A 242 52.37 -0.72 -17.01
C ASP A 242 53.29 -1.30 -15.92
N LEU A 243 54.51 -1.66 -16.30
CA LEU A 243 55.54 -2.25 -15.44
C LEU A 243 56.82 -1.41 -15.37
N ILE A 244 57.41 -1.32 -14.18
CA ILE A 244 58.82 -0.90 -13.98
C ILE A 244 59.58 -1.89 -13.08
N GLY A 245 60.90 -1.98 -13.27
CA GLY A 245 61.78 -2.81 -12.47
C GLY A 245 62.60 -1.99 -11.49
N ILE A 246 62.53 -2.36 -10.21
CA ILE A 246 63.35 -1.77 -9.14
C ILE A 246 64.22 -2.90 -8.57
N ARG A 247 65.49 -2.94 -8.98
CA ARG A 247 66.41 -4.01 -8.59
C ARG A 247 67.08 -3.69 -7.26
N LEU A 248 66.74 -4.48 -6.24
CA LEU A 248 67.08 -4.25 -4.83
C LEU A 248 67.82 -5.43 -4.18
N ILE A 249 67.26 -6.65 -4.26
CA ILE A 249 67.70 -7.79 -3.42
C ILE A 249 68.85 -8.61 -4.02
N ALA A 250 69.27 -8.30 -5.24
CA ALA A 250 70.46 -8.91 -5.88
C ALA A 250 71.81 -8.51 -5.23
N CYS A 251 71.79 -7.80 -4.10
CA CYS A 251 72.97 -7.32 -3.38
C CYS A 251 72.68 -7.05 -1.89
N SER A 252 73.73 -6.79 -1.10
CA SER A 252 73.61 -6.56 0.36
C SER A 252 72.77 -5.32 0.68
N LEU A 253 71.62 -5.52 1.33
CA LEU A 253 70.65 -4.49 1.69
C LEU A 253 71.14 -3.50 2.77
N SER A 254 70.34 -2.45 2.99
CA SER A 254 70.44 -1.50 4.11
C SER A 254 69.28 -0.50 4.09
N ASP A 255 68.84 -0.06 5.27
CA ASP A 255 67.70 0.85 5.51
C ASP A 255 67.63 2.03 4.53
N THR A 256 68.78 2.69 4.26
CA THR A 256 68.84 3.79 3.29
C THR A 256 68.59 3.35 1.84
N ARG A 257 68.98 2.14 1.44
CA ARG A 257 68.70 1.63 0.08
C ARG A 257 67.24 1.21 -0.04
N GLU A 258 66.71 0.44 0.91
CA GLU A 258 65.32 -0.02 0.88
C GLU A 258 64.36 1.18 0.89
N ALA A 259 64.62 2.17 1.75
CA ALA A 259 63.84 3.41 1.81
C ALA A 259 63.82 4.18 0.47
N ASN A 260 64.95 4.21 -0.26
CA ASN A 260 65.00 4.81 -1.59
C ASN A 260 64.36 3.92 -2.67
N ALA A 261 64.34 2.60 -2.48
CA ALA A 261 63.72 1.66 -3.41
C ALA A 261 62.19 1.72 -3.33
N LEU A 262 61.59 1.58 -2.16
CA LEU A 262 60.14 1.78 -1.98
C LEU A 262 59.73 3.23 -2.26
N GLY A 263 60.57 4.20 -1.90
CA GLY A 263 60.32 5.62 -2.16
C GLY A 263 60.67 6.11 -3.56
N HIS A 264 60.96 5.20 -4.50
CA HIS A 264 61.29 5.56 -5.89
C HIS A 264 60.06 6.14 -6.59
N SER A 265 60.23 7.22 -7.39
CA SER A 265 59.20 7.79 -8.28
C SER A 265 57.76 7.84 -7.73
N ARG A 266 57.62 8.20 -6.45
CA ARG A 266 56.37 8.14 -5.65
C ARG A 266 55.14 8.85 -6.25
N SER A 267 55.35 9.82 -7.13
CA SER A 267 54.29 10.56 -7.84
C SER A 267 53.88 9.95 -9.19
N GLU A 268 54.46 8.81 -9.58
CA GLU A 268 54.18 8.12 -10.85
C GLU A 268 53.84 6.63 -10.67
N ILE A 269 54.29 5.99 -9.59
CA ILE A 269 53.94 4.60 -9.25
C ILE A 269 52.57 4.56 -8.56
N ASP A 270 51.73 3.60 -8.93
CA ASP A 270 50.47 3.30 -8.23
C ASP A 270 50.64 2.15 -7.22
N ILE A 271 51.32 1.08 -7.62
CA ILE A 271 51.41 -0.17 -6.85
C ILE A 271 52.88 -0.57 -6.67
N SER A 272 53.23 -1.06 -5.49
CA SER A 272 54.55 -1.63 -5.19
C SER A 272 54.44 -3.11 -4.82
N SER A 273 54.81 -3.97 -5.76
CA SER A 273 54.85 -5.42 -5.59
C SER A 273 56.20 -5.84 -5.04
N ASN A 274 56.19 -6.37 -3.82
CA ASN A 274 57.39 -6.73 -3.07
C ASN A 274 57.31 -8.21 -2.65
N SER A 275 58.39 -8.95 -2.80
CA SER A 275 58.42 -10.40 -2.49
C SER A 275 59.76 -10.77 -1.86
N TRP A 276 60.05 -10.08 -0.76
CA TRP A 276 61.28 -10.13 0.02
C TRP A 276 61.00 -9.60 1.43
N GLY A 277 61.76 -10.07 2.41
CA GLY A 277 61.67 -9.66 3.81
C GLY A 277 62.95 -10.05 4.56
N PRO A 278 62.87 -10.31 5.88
CA PRO A 278 63.90 -11.02 6.65
C PRO A 278 64.16 -12.44 6.13
N PRO A 279 65.07 -13.21 6.75
CA PRO A 279 65.17 -14.66 6.55
C PRO A 279 64.02 -15.39 7.25
N ASP A 280 63.17 -16.04 6.46
CA ASP A 280 62.11 -16.96 6.90
C ASP A 280 62.77 -18.23 7.55
N ASP A 281 63.15 -18.17 8.83
CA ASP A 281 63.94 -19.19 9.54
C ASP A 281 63.48 -19.55 10.97
N GLY A 282 62.28 -19.10 11.36
CA GLY A 282 61.63 -19.41 12.64
C GLY A 282 62.33 -18.79 13.86
N GLN A 283 63.34 -17.93 13.65
CA GLN A 283 64.22 -17.36 14.68
C GLN A 283 64.57 -15.87 14.44
N THR A 284 64.12 -15.26 13.34
CA THR A 284 64.52 -13.90 12.96
C THR A 284 63.42 -12.86 13.14
N LEU A 285 63.39 -12.25 14.32
CA LEU A 285 62.61 -11.05 14.61
C LEU A 285 63.34 -9.79 14.07
N GLU A 286 63.09 -9.42 12.81
CA GLU A 286 63.65 -8.22 12.16
C GLU A 286 62.57 -7.41 11.43
N GLY A 287 62.70 -6.08 11.46
CA GLY A 287 61.72 -5.16 10.87
C GLY A 287 62.38 -3.94 10.21
N PRO A 288 61.60 -3.14 9.47
CA PRO A 288 62.09 -2.03 8.67
C PRO A 288 62.80 -0.98 9.51
N GLY A 289 63.92 -0.48 9.00
CA GLY A 289 64.66 0.62 9.61
C GLY A 289 63.88 1.95 9.59
N PRO A 290 64.34 2.96 10.37
CA PRO A 290 63.61 4.21 10.54
C PRO A 290 63.58 5.12 9.29
N LEU A 291 64.42 4.87 8.26
CA LEU A 291 64.27 5.54 6.98
C LEU A 291 63.22 4.84 6.12
N LEU A 292 63.18 3.51 6.19
CA LEU A 292 62.23 2.66 5.47
C LEU A 292 60.79 2.83 5.99
N LEU A 293 60.57 2.83 7.31
CA LEU A 293 59.28 3.14 7.95
C LEU A 293 58.73 4.49 7.47
N ASN A 294 59.53 5.56 7.56
CA ASN A 294 59.16 6.88 7.02
C ASN A 294 58.96 6.86 5.49
N SER A 295 59.49 5.87 4.74
CA SER A 295 59.21 5.73 3.31
C SER A 295 57.91 4.98 3.03
N LEU A 296 57.52 4.02 3.89
CA LEU A 296 56.19 3.37 3.89
C LEU A 296 55.10 4.40 4.21
N GLU A 297 55.23 5.13 5.33
CA GLU A 297 54.34 6.26 5.68
C GLU A 297 54.20 7.24 4.52
N LYS A 298 55.32 7.67 3.93
CA LYS A 298 55.27 8.61 2.80
C LYS A 298 54.69 8.02 1.54
N ASN A 299 54.84 6.72 1.29
CA ASN A 299 54.20 6.06 0.16
C ASN A 299 52.68 6.13 0.29
N VAL A 300 52.11 5.90 1.49
CA VAL A 300 50.66 5.94 1.71
C VAL A 300 50.09 7.36 1.89
N TYR A 301 50.85 8.33 2.43
CA TYR A 301 50.36 9.70 2.63
C TYR A 301 50.77 10.72 1.54
N GLU A 302 51.84 10.48 0.78
CA GLU A 302 52.34 11.40 -0.28
C GLU A 302 52.32 10.78 -1.69
N GLY A 303 51.95 9.50 -1.83
CA GLY A 303 51.85 8.80 -3.12
C GLY A 303 50.51 9.02 -3.82
N ARG A 304 50.46 8.78 -5.15
CA ARG A 304 49.24 8.89 -5.98
C ARG A 304 48.42 10.17 -5.72
N ASP A 305 49.09 11.33 -5.77
CA ASP A 305 48.54 12.67 -5.45
C ASP A 305 47.84 12.81 -4.07
N GLY A 306 48.16 11.91 -3.12
CA GLY A 306 47.61 11.87 -1.76
C GLY A 306 46.74 10.66 -1.46
N LYS A 307 46.41 9.83 -2.46
CA LYS A 307 45.64 8.58 -2.31
C LYS A 307 46.47 7.44 -1.71
N GLY A 308 47.79 7.53 -1.79
CA GLY A 308 48.73 6.52 -1.30
C GLY A 308 49.03 5.39 -2.29
N ILE A 309 50.30 5.02 -2.41
CA ILE A 309 50.74 3.82 -3.15
C ILE A 309 50.27 2.58 -2.41
N ILE A 310 49.68 1.63 -3.14
CA ILE A 310 49.32 0.34 -2.57
C ILE A 310 50.59 -0.52 -2.52
N ILE A 311 50.97 -0.98 -1.34
CA ILE A 311 52.17 -1.81 -1.15
C ILE A 311 51.70 -3.23 -0.84
N THR A 312 51.99 -4.20 -1.72
CA THR A 312 51.73 -5.62 -1.49
C THR A 312 53.05 -6.31 -1.12
N LEU A 313 53.03 -7.13 -0.08
CA LEU A 313 54.19 -7.89 0.39
C LEU A 313 53.85 -9.38 0.53
N ALA A 314 54.85 -10.23 0.32
CA ALA A 314 54.77 -11.65 0.61
C ALA A 314 54.72 -11.89 2.12
N GLY A 315 53.74 -12.63 2.61
CA GLY A 315 53.62 -13.03 4.02
C GLY A 315 54.54 -14.19 4.43
N GLY A 316 55.77 -14.25 3.90
CA GLY A 316 56.78 -15.25 4.26
C GLY A 316 56.58 -16.68 3.72
N ASN A 317 57.60 -17.54 3.91
CA ASN A 317 57.69 -18.93 3.43
C ASN A 317 58.29 -19.90 4.49
N GLY A 318 58.50 -19.44 5.72
CA GLY A 318 59.20 -20.11 6.82
C GLY A 318 58.37 -21.14 7.60
N ARG A 319 57.09 -21.35 7.27
CA ARG A 319 56.16 -22.20 8.05
C ARG A 319 56.72 -23.59 8.43
N SER A 320 57.49 -24.22 7.55
CA SER A 320 58.05 -25.56 7.81
C SER A 320 59.24 -25.59 8.77
N ASP A 321 59.73 -24.42 9.17
CA ASP A 321 60.72 -24.21 10.22
C ASP A 321 60.07 -23.48 11.44
N ASP A 322 58.74 -23.53 11.55
CA ASP A 322 57.87 -22.97 12.60
C ASP A 322 57.96 -21.42 12.75
N ASP A 323 57.71 -20.70 11.64
CA ASP A 323 57.74 -19.22 11.52
C ASP A 323 56.33 -18.58 11.33
N ASN A 324 56.21 -17.27 11.59
CA ASN A 324 54.96 -16.47 11.55
C ASN A 324 55.20 -15.05 10.99
N SER A 325 54.31 -14.59 10.11
CA SER A 325 54.38 -13.31 9.40
C SER A 325 54.32 -12.08 10.32
N ASN A 326 53.84 -12.22 11.56
CA ASN A 326 53.91 -11.19 12.61
C ASN A 326 55.35 -10.92 13.11
N TYR A 327 56.34 -11.78 12.81
CA TYR A 327 57.76 -11.56 13.13
C TYR A 327 58.53 -10.88 11.98
N ASP A 328 58.00 -10.91 10.75
CA ASP A 328 58.46 -10.05 9.66
C ASP A 328 57.86 -8.65 9.84
N GLY A 329 58.66 -7.72 10.37
CA GLY A 329 58.23 -6.33 10.60
C GLY A 329 57.86 -5.55 9.34
N TYR A 330 58.17 -6.07 8.15
CA TYR A 330 57.80 -5.50 6.86
C TYR A 330 56.38 -5.95 6.49
N ALA A 331 56.06 -7.25 6.60
CA ALA A 331 54.72 -7.82 6.36
C ALA A 331 53.72 -7.46 7.47
N ASN A 332 54.23 -7.29 8.68
CA ASN A 332 53.47 -6.86 9.84
C ASN A 332 53.17 -5.35 9.83
N SER A 333 53.68 -4.56 8.89
CA SER A 333 53.34 -3.12 8.81
C SER A 333 51.95 -2.91 8.22
N ARG A 334 51.07 -2.17 8.93
CA ARG A 334 49.71 -1.83 8.47
C ARG A 334 49.65 -1.13 7.10
N PHE A 335 50.74 -0.47 6.69
CA PHE A 335 50.88 0.17 5.38
C PHE A 335 51.15 -0.82 4.23
N THR A 336 51.18 -2.12 4.51
CA THR A 336 51.36 -3.18 3.52
C THR A 336 50.20 -4.17 3.56
N ILE A 337 49.87 -4.72 2.39
CA ILE A 337 48.97 -5.86 2.23
C ILE A 337 49.84 -7.11 2.30
N ALA A 338 49.84 -7.80 3.44
CA ALA A 338 50.52 -9.09 3.59
C ALA A 338 49.70 -10.19 2.91
N VAL A 339 50.34 -10.88 1.95
CA VAL A 339 49.71 -11.88 1.07
C VAL A 339 50.17 -13.29 1.40
N ALA A 340 49.24 -14.12 1.87
CA ALA A 340 49.43 -15.56 2.10
C ALA A 340 49.22 -16.39 0.82
N ALA A 341 49.62 -17.67 0.85
CA ALA A 341 49.60 -18.56 -0.31
C ALA A 341 48.70 -19.79 -0.12
N VAL A 342 47.77 -20.00 -1.06
CA VAL A 342 46.96 -21.23 -1.16
C VAL A 342 47.37 -22.09 -2.34
N THR A 343 47.10 -23.39 -2.22
CA THR A 343 47.29 -24.38 -3.28
C THR A 343 46.14 -24.40 -4.29
N ASP A 344 46.32 -25.16 -5.36
CA ASP A 344 45.26 -25.50 -6.33
C ASP A 344 44.09 -26.33 -5.74
N TRP A 345 44.13 -26.66 -4.45
CA TRP A 345 43.03 -27.26 -3.71
C TRP A 345 42.31 -26.27 -2.77
N GLY A 346 42.71 -25.00 -2.73
CA GLY A 346 42.17 -23.97 -1.84
C GLY A 346 42.72 -24.02 -0.40
N GLY A 347 43.35 -25.12 0.01
CA GLY A 347 44.04 -25.23 1.29
C GLY A 347 45.43 -24.57 1.27
N GLN A 348 45.91 -24.16 2.44
CA GLN A 348 47.19 -23.46 2.65
C GLN A 348 48.40 -24.19 2.03
N SER A 349 49.30 -23.42 1.43
CA SER A 349 50.57 -23.95 0.93
C SER A 349 51.53 -24.26 2.09
N TRP A 350 52.27 -25.37 1.99
CA TRP A 350 53.08 -25.94 3.09
C TRP A 350 54.18 -25.03 3.68
N TYR A 351 54.53 -23.96 2.96
CA TYR A 351 55.49 -22.93 3.36
C TYR A 351 54.81 -21.64 3.85
N SER A 352 53.53 -21.39 3.52
CA SER A 352 52.86 -20.13 3.85
C SER A 352 52.74 -20.01 5.36
N GLU A 353 53.30 -18.95 5.91
CA GLU A 353 53.21 -18.64 7.33
C GLU A 353 51.76 -18.31 7.71
N ASP A 354 51.50 -18.37 9.03
CA ASP A 354 50.31 -17.77 9.64
C ASP A 354 50.65 -16.34 10.07
N GLY A 355 49.63 -15.54 10.39
CA GLY A 355 49.79 -14.25 11.04
C GLY A 355 48.45 -13.53 11.22
N ALA A 356 48.31 -12.74 12.29
CA ALA A 356 47.18 -11.83 12.46
C ALA A 356 47.25 -10.62 11.52
N ASN A 357 48.44 -10.33 10.96
CA ASN A 357 48.69 -9.28 9.97
C ASN A 357 48.28 -9.67 8.54
N ILE A 358 48.06 -10.97 8.24
CA ILE A 358 47.65 -11.42 6.91
C ILE A 358 46.28 -10.81 6.58
N LEU A 359 46.21 -10.04 5.49
CA LEU A 359 44.95 -9.47 5.01
C LEU A 359 44.26 -10.44 4.04
N ILE A 360 45.01 -11.03 3.11
CA ILE A 360 44.44 -11.79 2.00
C ILE A 360 45.38 -12.94 1.57
N ALA A 361 44.81 -13.99 0.99
CA ALA A 361 45.54 -15.07 0.34
C ALA A 361 45.39 -15.02 -1.19
N ALA A 362 46.35 -15.60 -1.91
CA ALA A 362 46.21 -15.81 -3.35
C ALA A 362 46.80 -17.17 -3.83
N PRO A 363 46.32 -17.68 -4.98
CA PRO A 363 46.83 -18.91 -5.60
C PRO A 363 48.36 -18.95 -5.79
N SER A 364 48.96 -20.06 -5.39
CA SER A 364 50.40 -20.35 -5.50
C SER A 364 50.68 -21.86 -5.59
N ASN A 365 51.96 -22.25 -5.69
CA ASN A 365 52.34 -23.66 -5.72
C ASN A 365 52.16 -24.36 -4.36
N GLY A 366 51.98 -25.67 -4.37
CA GLY A 366 52.08 -26.49 -3.15
C GLY A 366 51.28 -27.79 -3.20
N GLY A 367 50.22 -27.81 -4.03
CA GLY A 367 49.45 -29.00 -4.37
C GLY A 367 49.98 -29.70 -5.62
N GLU A 368 49.18 -29.83 -6.69
CA GLU A 368 49.58 -30.57 -7.89
C GLU A 368 50.40 -29.73 -8.88
N SER A 369 50.07 -28.44 -9.03
CA SER A 369 50.75 -27.51 -9.93
C SER A 369 51.52 -26.39 -9.21
N GLY A 370 52.35 -25.68 -9.99
CA GLY A 370 52.87 -24.36 -9.64
C GLY A 370 52.31 -23.27 -10.54
N ILE A 371 52.81 -22.05 -10.37
CA ILE A 371 52.39 -20.90 -11.17
C ILE A 371 53.10 -20.88 -12.53
N THR A 372 52.31 -20.70 -13.58
CA THR A 372 52.79 -20.54 -14.96
C THR A 372 52.97 -19.06 -15.28
N THR A 373 54.19 -18.65 -15.62
CA THR A 373 54.59 -17.26 -15.84
C THR A 373 55.87 -17.18 -16.71
N THR A 374 56.34 -15.97 -16.98
CA THR A 374 57.59 -15.62 -17.69
C THR A 374 58.85 -16.12 -16.95
N ASP A 375 59.96 -16.28 -17.66
CA ASP A 375 61.27 -16.66 -17.09
C ASP A 375 62.40 -16.05 -17.96
N LEU A 376 63.63 -16.04 -17.46
CA LEU A 376 64.78 -15.39 -18.11
C LEU A 376 65.06 -15.93 -19.53
N ASN A 377 65.61 -15.07 -20.38
CA ASN A 377 65.99 -15.26 -21.79
C ASN A 377 64.80 -15.39 -22.74
N GLY A 378 63.69 -14.69 -22.50
CA GLY A 378 62.42 -14.87 -23.22
C GLY A 378 61.79 -16.24 -22.95
N GLY A 379 61.88 -16.69 -21.70
CA GLY A 379 61.52 -18.02 -21.23
C GLY A 379 60.16 -18.08 -20.53
N TYR A 380 59.79 -19.29 -20.11
CA TYR A 380 58.57 -19.53 -19.36
C TYR A 380 58.75 -20.68 -18.38
N THR A 381 58.16 -20.56 -17.21
CA THR A 381 58.07 -21.61 -16.20
C THR A 381 56.61 -22.01 -15.98
N ASN A 382 56.41 -23.24 -15.50
CA ASN A 382 55.14 -23.78 -15.00
C ASN A 382 55.30 -24.18 -13.51
N SER A 383 56.32 -23.63 -12.82
CA SER A 383 56.71 -24.01 -11.46
C SER A 383 57.26 -22.81 -10.66
N PHE A 384 56.73 -21.60 -10.89
CA PHE A 384 56.90 -20.51 -9.92
C PHE A 384 55.98 -20.76 -8.71
N GLY A 385 56.22 -20.06 -7.60
CA GLY A 385 55.69 -20.45 -6.30
C GLY A 385 56.21 -19.57 -5.15
N GLY A 386 55.86 -19.96 -3.92
CA GLY A 386 56.05 -19.14 -2.72
C GLY A 386 54.91 -18.13 -2.52
N THR A 387 54.88 -17.44 -1.38
CA THR A 387 54.08 -16.21 -1.24
C THR A 387 54.53 -15.15 -2.26
N SER A 388 55.77 -15.22 -2.72
CA SER A 388 56.33 -14.49 -3.86
C SER A 388 55.58 -14.62 -5.19
N SER A 389 54.74 -15.65 -5.39
CA SER A 389 53.86 -15.72 -6.58
C SER A 389 52.39 -15.42 -6.29
N ALA A 390 52.00 -15.39 -5.01
CA ALA A 390 50.69 -14.93 -4.56
C ALA A 390 50.61 -13.40 -4.54
N THR A 391 51.66 -12.74 -4.02
CA THR A 391 51.75 -11.27 -3.93
C THR A 391 51.57 -10.55 -5.28
N PRO A 392 52.32 -10.86 -6.36
CA PRO A 392 52.14 -10.22 -7.65
C PRO A 392 50.78 -10.49 -8.30
N LEU A 393 50.11 -11.59 -7.94
CA LEU A 393 48.73 -11.86 -8.36
C LEU A 393 47.77 -10.84 -7.71
N VAL A 394 47.89 -10.60 -6.40
CA VAL A 394 47.15 -9.52 -5.71
C VAL A 394 47.50 -8.15 -6.29
N SER A 395 48.78 -7.85 -6.58
CA SER A 395 49.20 -6.61 -7.24
C SER A 395 48.50 -6.38 -8.58
N GLY A 396 48.29 -7.45 -9.36
CA GLY A 396 47.52 -7.38 -10.61
C GLY A 396 46.02 -7.19 -10.37
N VAL A 397 45.42 -7.86 -9.39
CA VAL A 397 43.99 -7.62 -9.06
C VAL A 397 43.75 -6.18 -8.60
N VAL A 398 44.63 -5.63 -7.76
CA VAL A 398 44.58 -4.21 -7.37
C VAL A 398 44.74 -3.29 -8.59
N ALA A 399 45.57 -3.64 -9.57
CA ALA A 399 45.66 -2.86 -10.80
C ALA A 399 44.38 -2.89 -11.65
N LEU A 400 43.56 -3.94 -11.58
CA LEU A 400 42.21 -3.93 -12.17
C LEU A 400 41.26 -3.00 -11.40
N MET A 401 41.33 -3.01 -10.06
CA MET A 401 40.53 -2.12 -9.21
C MET A 401 40.83 -0.63 -9.48
N LEU A 402 42.12 -0.29 -9.67
CA LEU A 402 42.57 1.09 -9.94
C LEU A 402 42.39 1.56 -11.40
N ASP A 403 42.20 0.64 -12.35
CA ASP A 403 41.82 0.94 -13.73
C ASP A 403 40.33 1.32 -13.81
N GLU A 404 39.46 0.56 -13.13
CA GLU A 404 38.05 0.88 -12.97
C GLU A 404 37.82 2.16 -12.12
N ASN A 405 38.45 2.24 -10.94
CA ASN A 405 38.33 3.38 -10.04
C ASN A 405 39.72 3.90 -9.62
N PRO A 406 40.28 4.89 -10.36
CA PRO A 406 41.56 5.48 -10.02
C PRO A 406 41.51 6.42 -8.81
N ASP A 407 40.33 6.71 -8.24
CA ASP A 407 40.16 7.60 -7.10
C ASP A 407 40.22 6.88 -5.72
N LEU A 408 40.17 5.54 -5.69
CA LEU A 408 40.44 4.72 -4.49
C LEU A 408 41.76 5.08 -3.81
N THR A 409 41.75 5.15 -2.47
CA THR A 409 42.95 5.27 -1.63
C THR A 409 43.55 3.90 -1.28
N TRP A 410 44.73 3.91 -0.65
CA TRP A 410 45.38 2.70 -0.13
C TRP A 410 44.53 1.97 0.92
N ARG A 411 43.68 2.68 1.67
CA ARG A 411 42.72 2.09 2.63
C ARG A 411 41.50 1.50 1.94
N ASP A 412 40.93 2.21 0.95
CA ASP A 412 39.80 1.69 0.16
C ASP A 412 40.14 0.36 -0.53
N VAL A 413 41.37 0.24 -1.05
CA VAL A 413 41.84 -1.01 -1.63
C VAL A 413 41.91 -2.14 -0.60
N GLN A 414 42.28 -1.87 0.66
CA GLN A 414 42.24 -2.86 1.73
C GLN A 414 40.80 -3.22 2.10
N HIS A 415 39.91 -2.24 2.30
CA HIS A 415 38.47 -2.44 2.56
C HIS A 415 37.79 -3.28 1.47
N ILE A 416 38.04 -2.99 0.19
CA ILE A 416 37.48 -3.76 -0.92
C ILE A 416 38.05 -5.19 -0.93
N LEU A 417 39.33 -5.40 -0.63
CA LEU A 417 39.91 -6.74 -0.55
C LEU A 417 39.33 -7.56 0.61
N VAL A 418 39.04 -6.92 1.75
CA VAL A 418 38.31 -7.53 2.88
C VAL A 418 36.90 -7.94 2.45
N ASN A 419 36.12 -6.99 1.91
CA ASN A 419 34.72 -7.20 1.52
C ASN A 419 34.52 -8.08 0.27
N SER A 420 35.59 -8.36 -0.50
CA SER A 420 35.56 -9.27 -1.66
C SER A 420 36.24 -10.62 -1.43
N ALA A 421 36.80 -10.88 -0.25
CA ALA A 421 37.54 -12.10 0.01
C ALA A 421 36.65 -13.36 -0.05
N ARG A 422 37.09 -14.36 -0.83
CA ARG A 422 36.42 -15.65 -0.96
C ARG A 422 36.97 -16.63 0.08
N LYS A 423 36.13 -17.02 1.05
CA LYS A 423 36.45 -18.08 2.02
C LYS A 423 36.87 -19.39 1.34
N ASN A 424 38.15 -19.70 1.47
CA ASN A 424 38.80 -20.94 1.00
C ASN A 424 38.93 -21.95 2.17
N ASP A 425 39.12 -23.23 1.86
CA ASP A 425 39.13 -24.35 2.82
C ASP A 425 38.19 -24.13 4.02
N ALA A 426 36.89 -24.06 3.74
CA ALA A 426 35.85 -23.85 4.75
C ALA A 426 35.70 -25.02 5.75
N SER A 427 36.67 -25.95 5.80
CA SER A 427 36.80 -27.01 6.79
C SER A 427 37.91 -26.73 7.83
N ASP A 428 38.74 -25.71 7.61
CA ASP A 428 39.79 -25.33 8.56
C ASP A 428 39.20 -24.79 9.88
N SER A 429 39.83 -25.14 10.99
CA SER A 429 39.30 -24.87 12.34
C SER A 429 39.63 -23.50 12.92
N ASP A 430 40.48 -22.69 12.28
CA ASP A 430 40.75 -21.31 12.70
C ASP A 430 39.77 -20.30 12.08
N TRP A 431 38.92 -20.72 11.14
CA TRP A 431 37.84 -19.89 10.61
C TRP A 431 36.84 -19.52 11.72
N SER A 432 36.82 -18.23 12.03
CA SER A 432 35.84 -17.58 12.91
C SER A 432 35.17 -16.42 12.19
N ILE A 433 34.07 -15.93 12.74
CA ILE A 433 33.41 -14.69 12.28
C ILE A 433 33.65 -13.63 13.37
N ASN A 434 34.14 -12.45 12.98
CA ASN A 434 34.36 -11.33 13.91
C ASN A 434 33.02 -10.60 14.22
N SER A 435 33.02 -9.59 15.10
CA SER A 435 31.74 -8.94 15.47
C SER A 435 31.12 -8.05 14.40
N ALA A 436 31.86 -7.69 13.35
CA ALA A 436 31.34 -7.01 12.16
C ALA A 436 30.68 -7.97 11.16
N GLY A 437 30.89 -9.28 11.31
CA GLY A 437 30.36 -10.31 10.41
C GLY A 437 31.37 -10.84 9.39
N HIS A 438 32.62 -10.38 9.42
CA HIS A 438 33.67 -10.84 8.51
C HIS A 438 34.21 -12.22 8.89
N ASP A 439 34.42 -13.07 7.88
CA ASP A 439 35.12 -14.35 8.03
C ASP A 439 36.64 -14.12 8.16
N ILE A 440 37.26 -14.63 9.23
CA ILE A 440 38.69 -14.39 9.57
C ILE A 440 39.45 -15.68 9.91
N ASN A 441 40.71 -15.80 9.47
CA ASN A 441 41.62 -16.91 9.74
C ASN A 441 43.10 -16.47 9.66
N HIS A 442 43.95 -16.85 10.62
CA HIS A 442 45.39 -16.48 10.63
C HIS A 442 46.17 -17.03 9.41
N LYS A 443 45.64 -18.03 8.69
CA LYS A 443 46.25 -18.66 7.50
C LYS A 443 46.00 -17.90 6.20
N TYR A 444 44.90 -17.15 6.17
CA TYR A 444 44.26 -16.68 4.94
C TYR A 444 43.83 -15.21 5.00
N GLY A 445 43.94 -14.57 6.17
CA GLY A 445 43.32 -13.29 6.45
C GLY A 445 41.80 -13.42 6.35
N PHE A 446 41.21 -12.65 5.44
CA PHE A 446 39.78 -12.72 5.12
C PHE A 446 39.44 -13.80 4.08
N GLY A 447 40.43 -14.36 3.38
CA GLY A 447 40.25 -15.43 2.40
C GLY A 447 41.08 -15.25 1.13
N VAL A 448 40.70 -15.93 0.06
CA VAL A 448 41.36 -15.82 -1.25
C VAL A 448 40.80 -14.64 -2.02
N VAL A 449 41.67 -13.85 -2.65
CA VAL A 449 41.28 -12.74 -3.52
C VAL A 449 40.31 -13.17 -4.64
N ASP A 450 39.15 -12.51 -4.74
CA ASP A 450 38.21 -12.64 -5.86
C ASP A 450 38.24 -11.36 -6.70
N ALA A 451 38.93 -11.41 -7.83
CA ALA A 451 39.10 -10.24 -8.70
C ALA A 451 37.79 -9.78 -9.35
N GLY A 452 36.85 -10.71 -9.57
CA GLY A 452 35.54 -10.40 -10.15
C GLY A 452 34.69 -9.55 -9.20
N LEU A 453 34.69 -9.89 -7.91
CA LEU A 453 34.00 -9.12 -6.88
C LEU A 453 34.75 -7.83 -6.51
N ALA A 454 36.08 -7.87 -6.38
CA ALA A 454 36.88 -6.69 -6.03
C ALA A 454 36.72 -5.55 -7.06
N VAL A 455 36.78 -5.86 -8.35
CA VAL A 455 36.55 -4.86 -9.42
C VAL A 455 35.10 -4.40 -9.46
N HIS A 456 34.13 -5.30 -9.21
CA HIS A 456 32.72 -4.91 -9.19
C HIS A 456 32.37 -3.94 -8.05
N LEU A 457 32.93 -4.14 -6.85
CA LEU A 457 32.81 -3.19 -5.74
C LEU A 457 33.47 -1.85 -6.09
N SER A 458 34.62 -1.88 -6.76
CA SER A 458 35.38 -0.67 -7.13
C SER A 458 34.57 0.33 -7.98
N THR A 459 33.69 -0.15 -8.88
CA THR A 459 32.89 0.69 -9.82
C THR A 459 32.10 1.82 -9.14
N ASN A 460 31.54 1.58 -7.95
CA ASN A 460 30.75 2.56 -7.19
C ASN A 460 31.16 2.56 -5.72
N TRP A 461 32.46 2.38 -5.42
CA TRP A 461 32.95 2.46 -4.06
C TRP A 461 33.01 3.92 -3.61
N ASP A 462 32.24 4.26 -2.57
CA ASP A 462 32.39 5.53 -1.86
C ASP A 462 33.61 5.45 -0.93
N ASN A 463 34.61 6.32 -1.17
CA ASN A 463 35.87 6.27 -0.44
C ASN A 463 35.67 6.49 1.07
N VAL A 464 36.34 5.69 1.89
CA VAL A 464 36.22 5.72 3.35
C VAL A 464 36.76 7.02 3.95
N ASP A 465 36.15 7.43 5.06
CA ASP A 465 36.45 8.67 5.76
C ASP A 465 37.90 8.82 6.24
N GLN A 466 38.27 10.05 6.63
CA GLN A 466 39.63 10.36 7.07
C GLN A 466 40.04 9.48 8.27
N GLU A 467 41.22 8.86 8.15
CA GLU A 467 41.78 7.95 9.15
C GLU A 467 41.87 8.58 10.56
N VAL A 468 41.12 8.01 11.50
CA VAL A 468 41.22 8.24 12.94
C VAL A 468 42.33 7.36 13.51
N ASN A 469 43.13 7.93 14.41
CA ASN A 469 44.27 7.28 15.05
C ASN A 469 44.16 7.41 16.57
N TRP A 470 44.02 6.29 17.27
CA TRP A 470 43.98 6.23 18.73
C TRP A 470 45.17 5.48 19.31
N SER A 471 45.63 5.86 20.50
CA SER A 471 46.66 5.15 21.25
C SER A 471 46.41 5.26 22.75
N SER A 472 46.64 4.15 23.46
CA SER A 472 46.65 4.10 24.93
C SER A 472 47.78 4.91 25.58
N GLY A 473 48.85 5.16 24.82
CA GLY A 473 50.19 5.39 25.35
C GLY A 473 50.77 4.19 26.11
N GLN A 474 52.09 4.18 26.28
CA GLN A 474 52.81 3.09 26.93
C GLN A 474 52.31 2.78 28.36
N MET A 475 51.64 1.64 28.50
CA MET A 475 51.22 1.05 29.77
C MET A 475 52.35 0.24 30.40
N ILE A 476 52.90 0.76 31.49
CA ILE A 476 53.99 0.13 32.24
C ILE A 476 53.46 -1.02 33.13
N VAL A 477 53.98 -2.23 32.93
CA VAL A 477 53.54 -3.48 33.59
C VAL A 477 54.54 -3.96 34.66
N ASN A 478 55.82 -4.12 34.32
CA ASN A 478 56.88 -4.67 35.19
C ASN A 478 56.46 -5.94 35.97
N GLN A 479 55.83 -6.91 35.30
CA GLN A 479 55.34 -8.15 35.92
C GLN A 479 56.13 -9.36 35.42
N GLN A 480 56.65 -10.16 36.34
CA GLN A 480 57.26 -11.46 36.01
C GLN A 480 56.24 -12.39 35.38
N ILE A 481 56.63 -13.03 34.27
CA ILE A 481 55.82 -14.02 33.56
C ILE A 481 56.04 -15.39 34.27
N PRO A 482 55.02 -16.24 34.46
CA PRO A 482 55.22 -17.52 35.13
C PRO A 482 55.72 -18.64 34.17
N ASP A 483 56.97 -19.07 34.37
CA ASP A 483 57.65 -20.31 33.90
C ASP A 483 56.75 -21.58 33.96
N ASP A 484 56.74 -22.41 32.90
CA ASP A 484 55.89 -23.61 32.68
C ASP A 484 54.41 -23.39 33.10
N SER A 485 53.76 -22.37 32.51
CA SER A 485 52.41 -21.94 32.93
C SER A 485 51.36 -21.98 31.83
N ASN A 486 50.46 -22.95 31.98
CA ASN A 486 49.19 -22.97 31.26
C ASN A 486 48.21 -21.84 31.68
N ALA A 487 48.59 -20.93 32.59
CA ALA A 487 47.77 -19.82 33.06
C ALA A 487 48.27 -18.46 32.53
N TRP A 488 47.40 -17.76 31.80
CA TRP A 488 47.64 -16.44 31.23
C TRP A 488 47.85 -15.35 32.30
N THR A 489 48.86 -14.52 32.07
CA THR A 489 49.01 -13.20 32.70
C THR A 489 48.45 -12.15 31.76
N TYR A 490 47.45 -11.38 32.20
CA TYR A 490 46.76 -10.42 31.33
C TYR A 490 46.75 -8.99 31.90
N LYS A 491 46.47 -8.03 31.01
CA LYS A 491 46.16 -6.63 31.31
C LYS A 491 44.96 -6.23 30.46
N THR A 492 44.12 -5.35 31.00
CA THR A 492 42.99 -4.78 30.28
C THR A 492 43.13 -3.26 30.16
N ILE A 493 42.52 -2.70 29.12
CA ILE A 493 42.32 -1.26 28.95
C ILE A 493 40.88 -1.03 28.50
N GLN A 494 40.30 0.08 28.98
CA GLN A 494 38.96 0.53 28.60
C GLN A 494 39.11 1.63 27.55
N VAL A 495 38.65 1.36 26.33
CA VAL A 495 38.54 2.32 25.24
C VAL A 495 37.14 2.92 25.28
N ASN A 496 37.04 4.25 25.12
CA ASN A 496 35.79 5.01 25.26
C ASN A 496 35.50 5.86 24.02
N GLU A 497 36.26 5.62 22.93
CA GLU A 497 36.00 6.19 21.61
C GLU A 497 35.48 5.03 20.73
N SER A 498 34.54 5.32 19.84
CA SER A 498 34.06 4.37 18.83
C SER A 498 34.72 4.65 17.48
N ILE A 499 35.46 3.66 16.99
CA ILE A 499 36.24 3.68 15.75
C ILE A 499 35.83 2.42 15.00
N SER A 500 35.55 2.53 13.69
CA SER A 500 35.38 1.36 12.84
C SER A 500 36.77 0.88 12.49
N ILE A 501 37.24 -0.16 13.18
CA ILE A 501 38.64 -0.56 13.14
C ILE A 501 39.00 -1.05 11.73
N GLU A 502 40.19 -0.68 11.27
CA GLU A 502 40.86 -1.31 10.12
C GLU A 502 41.99 -2.20 10.64
N SER A 503 42.89 -1.62 11.44
CA SER A 503 44.07 -2.31 11.95
C SER A 503 44.32 -1.97 13.41
N VAL A 504 44.69 -2.97 14.20
CA VAL A 504 45.09 -2.82 15.61
C VAL A 504 46.56 -3.18 15.76
N GLU A 505 47.36 -2.25 16.26
CA GLU A 505 48.79 -2.45 16.53
C GLU A 505 49.05 -2.54 18.05
N VAL A 506 49.90 -3.48 18.45
CA VAL A 506 50.32 -3.71 19.85
C VAL A 506 51.83 -3.57 19.93
N VAL A 507 52.32 -2.51 20.57
CA VAL A 507 53.75 -2.38 20.90
C VAL A 507 54.01 -3.22 22.15
N PHE A 508 54.83 -4.26 22.04
CA PHE A 508 55.10 -5.23 23.10
C PHE A 508 56.56 -5.18 23.57
N ASP A 509 56.77 -5.13 24.88
CA ASP A 509 58.10 -4.99 25.51
C ASP A 509 58.24 -5.97 26.68
N ALA A 510 59.14 -6.95 26.56
CA ALA A 510 59.37 -7.99 27.55
C ALA A 510 60.81 -8.55 27.51
N ASP A 511 61.45 -8.63 28.68
CA ASP A 511 62.71 -9.34 28.87
C ASP A 511 62.44 -10.86 28.84
N HIS A 512 63.12 -11.66 28.00
CA HIS A 512 63.09 -13.13 28.01
C HIS A 512 64.44 -13.74 27.58
N ASP A 513 64.89 -14.79 28.26
CA ASP A 513 66.13 -15.51 27.90
C ASP A 513 65.95 -16.46 26.68
N TYR A 514 64.71 -16.78 26.31
CA TYR A 514 64.30 -17.58 25.13
C TYR A 514 62.90 -17.12 24.68
N ARG A 515 62.78 -16.25 23.66
CA ARG A 515 61.52 -15.54 23.39
C ARG A 515 60.42 -16.39 22.76
N GLY A 516 60.77 -17.49 22.08
CA GLY A 516 59.82 -18.45 21.50
C GLY A 516 59.05 -19.30 22.52
N ASP A 517 59.33 -19.17 23.83
CA ASP A 517 58.51 -19.77 24.89
C ASP A 517 57.24 -18.94 25.18
N LEU A 518 57.18 -17.69 24.69
CA LEU A 518 56.10 -16.74 24.97
C LEU A 518 54.96 -16.80 23.93
N GLU A 519 53.75 -17.07 24.40
CA GLU A 519 52.53 -16.77 23.63
C GLU A 519 51.99 -15.38 24.00
N VAL A 520 51.57 -14.61 22.98
CA VAL A 520 50.94 -13.30 23.11
C VAL A 520 49.62 -13.28 22.33
N LYS A 521 48.53 -12.90 22.99
CA LYS A 521 47.18 -12.88 22.39
C LYS A 521 46.39 -11.65 22.80
N LEU A 522 45.80 -10.97 21.82
CA LEU A 522 44.86 -9.86 22.02
C LEU A 522 43.42 -10.37 21.94
N THR A 523 42.51 -9.73 22.68
CA THR A 523 41.06 -9.98 22.62
C THR A 523 40.31 -8.65 22.65
N SER A 524 39.40 -8.46 21.69
CA SER A 524 38.55 -7.26 21.59
C SER A 524 37.34 -7.33 22.55
N PRO A 525 36.62 -6.21 22.79
CA PRO A 525 35.48 -6.15 23.70
C PRO A 525 34.33 -7.09 23.30
N SER A 526 34.17 -7.33 21.99
CA SER A 526 33.20 -8.27 21.42
C SER A 526 33.61 -9.74 21.58
N GLY A 527 34.90 -10.01 21.85
CA GLY A 527 35.44 -11.33 22.11
C GLY A 527 36.25 -11.95 20.96
N THR A 528 36.48 -11.23 19.86
CA THR A 528 37.36 -11.70 18.78
C THR A 528 38.80 -11.83 19.29
N GLU A 529 39.45 -12.95 18.99
CA GLU A 529 40.82 -13.24 19.42
C GLU A 529 41.81 -13.14 18.25
N SER A 530 42.94 -12.49 18.50
CA SER A 530 44.10 -12.39 17.61
C SER A 530 45.33 -12.98 18.30
N VAL A 531 45.89 -14.07 17.77
CA VAL A 531 47.18 -14.60 18.21
C VAL A 531 48.27 -13.77 17.53
N LEU A 532 49.07 -13.09 18.35
CA LEU A 532 50.12 -12.18 17.90
C LEU A 532 51.51 -12.85 17.94
N ALA A 533 51.69 -13.79 18.86
CA ALA A 533 52.82 -14.71 18.92
C ALA A 533 52.36 -16.06 19.50
N GLU A 534 52.83 -17.16 18.92
CA GLU A 534 52.70 -18.51 19.45
C GLU A 534 54.01 -19.00 20.09
N SER A 535 54.00 -20.19 20.69
CA SER A 535 55.25 -20.83 21.10
C SER A 535 55.89 -21.59 19.93
N HIS A 536 57.15 -21.29 19.65
CA HIS A 536 57.91 -21.79 18.52
C HIS A 536 59.43 -21.85 18.82
N GLY A 537 60.25 -22.22 17.82
CA GLY A 537 61.65 -22.58 18.00
C GLY A 537 62.64 -21.45 18.33
N ASP A 538 62.19 -20.21 18.57
CA ASP A 538 63.05 -19.03 18.65
C ASP A 538 63.82 -18.88 19.98
N GLY A 539 65.07 -19.34 19.96
CA GLY A 539 66.05 -19.15 21.03
C GLY A 539 66.78 -17.80 21.04
N GLY A 540 66.20 -16.77 20.43
CA GLY A 540 66.58 -15.38 20.60
C GLY A 540 66.13 -14.81 21.96
N ASN A 541 66.77 -13.72 22.38
CA ASN A 541 66.37 -12.97 23.56
C ASN A 541 65.32 -11.89 23.20
N ASP A 542 64.47 -11.57 24.18
CA ASP A 542 63.70 -10.32 24.37
C ASP A 542 62.77 -9.83 23.22
N TYR A 543 61.58 -9.34 23.58
CA TYR A 543 60.78 -8.45 22.72
C TYR A 543 61.07 -6.99 23.09
N ASN A 544 61.68 -6.22 22.18
CA ASN A 544 62.18 -4.86 22.45
C ASN A 544 61.30 -3.79 21.76
N GLN A 545 60.15 -3.46 22.35
CA GLN A 545 59.12 -2.61 21.72
C GLN A 545 58.76 -3.09 20.31
N TRP A 546 58.60 -4.41 20.15
CA TRP A 546 58.15 -5.01 18.90
C TRP A 546 56.69 -4.63 18.64
N VAL A 547 56.35 -4.21 17.43
CA VAL A 547 54.97 -3.92 17.06
C VAL A 547 54.37 -5.18 16.48
N PHE A 548 53.24 -5.65 17.00
CA PHE A 548 52.42 -6.71 16.40
C PHE A 548 51.15 -6.10 15.80
N THR A 549 50.79 -6.48 14.59
CA THR A 549 49.60 -5.96 13.90
C THR A 549 48.56 -7.05 13.71
N SER A 550 47.29 -6.72 13.96
CA SER A 550 46.15 -7.56 13.61
C SER A 550 45.17 -6.82 12.71
N MET A 551 44.83 -7.46 11.59
CA MET A 551 43.73 -7.08 10.69
C MET A 551 42.41 -7.77 11.06
N ARG A 552 42.41 -8.75 11.98
CA ARG A 552 41.23 -9.60 12.30
C ARG A 552 40.07 -8.82 12.95
N HIS A 553 40.32 -7.60 13.38
CA HIS A 553 39.37 -6.70 14.02
C HIS A 553 38.69 -5.72 13.05
N TRP A 554 38.84 -5.92 11.74
CA TRP A 554 38.26 -5.03 10.72
C TRP A 554 36.74 -4.87 10.90
N ASP A 555 36.27 -3.62 10.83
CA ASP A 555 34.91 -3.11 11.12
C ASP A 555 34.35 -3.42 12.53
N GLU A 556 35.17 -3.88 13.49
CA GLU A 556 34.73 -3.97 14.90
C GLU A 556 34.72 -2.57 15.55
N ASP A 557 33.68 -2.26 16.34
CA ASP A 557 33.66 -1.09 17.24
C ASP A 557 34.78 -1.22 18.29
N SER A 558 35.62 -0.20 18.40
CA SER A 558 36.68 -0.14 19.41
C SER A 558 36.20 -0.01 20.86
N GLU A 559 34.96 0.41 21.13
CA GLU A 559 34.49 0.72 22.48
C GLU A 559 34.49 -0.49 23.44
N GLY A 560 35.07 -0.33 24.63
CA GLY A 560 35.00 -1.31 25.73
C GLY A 560 36.34 -1.88 26.21
N GLU A 561 36.29 -3.08 26.80
CA GLU A 561 37.46 -3.70 27.46
C GLU A 561 38.32 -4.56 26.53
N TRP A 562 39.42 -4.00 26.04
CA TRP A 562 40.46 -4.73 25.31
C TRP A 562 41.38 -5.45 26.29
N THR A 563 41.74 -6.70 25.99
CA THR A 563 42.59 -7.55 26.85
C THR A 563 43.81 -8.07 26.09
N LEU A 564 45.02 -7.71 26.55
CA LEU A 564 46.25 -8.38 26.12
C LEU A 564 46.66 -9.45 27.15
N SER A 565 46.89 -10.65 26.66
CA SER A 565 47.26 -11.84 27.44
C SER A 565 48.62 -12.37 27.01
N VAL A 566 49.47 -12.70 27.98
CA VAL A 566 50.82 -13.25 27.79
C VAL A 566 50.98 -14.50 28.67
N ARG A 567 51.61 -15.55 28.14
CA ARG A 567 52.06 -16.70 28.95
C ARG A 567 53.39 -17.25 28.45
N ASP A 568 54.04 -17.99 29.33
CA ASP A 568 55.33 -18.65 29.15
C ASP A 568 55.09 -20.16 29.28
N THR A 569 55.57 -20.95 28.32
CA THR A 569 54.98 -22.26 27.97
C THR A 569 55.91 -23.48 28.02
N ASP A 570 57.23 -23.29 28.15
CA ASP A 570 58.18 -24.35 28.52
C ASP A 570 59.04 -23.88 29.72
N SER A 571 60.25 -24.40 29.89
CA SER A 571 61.14 -24.16 31.01
C SER A 571 62.61 -24.50 30.65
N PRO A 572 63.63 -23.86 31.25
CA PRO A 572 63.61 -23.12 32.53
C PRO A 572 63.91 -21.62 32.38
N ASP A 573 63.84 -21.10 31.17
CA ASP A 573 64.10 -19.70 30.84
C ASP A 573 62.82 -18.89 31.09
N ALA A 574 62.92 -17.69 31.68
CA ALA A 574 61.76 -17.03 32.29
C ALA A 574 61.92 -15.51 32.38
N GLY A 575 60.86 -14.76 32.09
CA GLY A 575 60.98 -13.32 31.82
C GLY A 575 60.13 -12.33 32.62
N THR A 576 60.11 -11.11 32.12
CA THR A 576 59.35 -9.98 32.67
C THR A 576 58.63 -9.24 31.55
N TRP A 577 57.31 -9.17 31.62
CA TRP A 577 56.52 -8.26 30.80
C TRP A 577 56.71 -6.84 31.33
N ASN A 578 57.42 -6.01 30.57
CA ASN A 578 57.85 -4.67 30.98
C ASN A 578 56.75 -3.64 30.72
N SER A 579 56.24 -3.59 29.49
CA SER A 579 55.19 -2.66 29.07
C SER A 579 54.43 -3.15 27.83
N TRP A 580 53.34 -2.47 27.50
CA TRP A 580 52.69 -2.55 26.19
C TRP A 580 52.02 -1.22 25.82
N GLU A 581 51.77 -0.98 24.54
CA GLU A 581 50.91 0.11 24.03
C GLU A 581 49.91 -0.51 23.05
N LEU A 582 48.67 -0.04 23.06
CA LEU A 582 47.62 -0.45 22.14
C LEU A 582 47.27 0.74 21.25
N MET A 583 47.35 0.56 19.94
CA MET A 583 47.05 1.57 18.93
C MET A 583 45.98 1.03 17.98
N MET A 584 45.09 1.92 17.54
CA MET A 584 43.96 1.60 16.67
C MET A 584 43.87 2.62 15.56
N HIS A 585 43.58 2.13 14.36
CA HIS A 585 43.45 2.94 13.15
C HIS A 585 42.18 2.49 12.43
N GLY A 586 41.41 3.45 11.91
CA GLY A 586 40.10 3.20 11.30
C GLY A 586 39.39 4.50 10.91
N THR A 587 38.08 4.47 10.72
CA THR A 587 37.24 5.68 10.64
C THR A 587 36.59 5.99 11.99
N GLU A 588 36.06 7.21 12.16
CA GLU A 588 35.11 7.49 13.24
C GLU A 588 33.88 6.58 13.04
N LEU A 589 33.53 5.76 14.03
CA LEU A 589 32.32 4.93 13.93
C LEU A 589 31.13 5.80 14.32
N ILE A 590 30.57 6.45 13.31
CA ILE A 590 29.30 7.13 13.44
C ILE A 590 28.21 6.06 13.56
N LYS A 591 27.35 6.19 14.58
CA LYS A 591 26.26 5.27 14.87
C LYS A 591 24.95 5.85 14.32
N ASP A 592 24.00 4.95 14.10
CA ASP A 592 22.57 5.19 13.95
C ASP A 592 21.95 4.26 15.00
N ALA A 593 21.51 4.84 16.13
CA ALA A 593 21.23 4.07 17.34
C ALA A 593 19.75 3.67 17.53
N ASP A 594 18.84 4.16 16.70
CA ASP A 594 17.44 3.70 16.63
C ASP A 594 16.99 3.17 15.26
N GLY A 595 17.74 3.42 14.19
CA GLY A 595 17.63 2.78 12.88
C GLY A 595 16.79 3.54 11.85
N ASP A 596 16.76 4.86 11.92
CA ASP A 596 15.87 5.72 11.11
C ASP A 596 16.51 6.26 9.81
N GLY A 597 17.85 6.29 9.74
CA GLY A 597 18.63 6.79 8.62
C GLY A 597 19.36 8.11 8.85
N LEU A 598 19.14 8.79 9.98
CA LEU A 598 20.06 9.78 10.54
C LEU A 598 21.21 9.09 11.27
N LEU A 599 22.20 9.90 11.65
CA LEU A 599 23.37 9.47 12.41
C LEU A 599 23.42 10.20 13.75
N ASP A 600 23.83 9.53 14.84
CA ASP A 600 23.95 10.04 16.23
C ASP A 600 24.63 11.43 16.35
N ASN A 601 25.41 11.85 15.34
CA ASN A 601 26.13 13.13 15.29
C ASN A 601 25.55 14.18 14.31
N GLU A 602 24.63 13.80 13.42
CA GLU A 602 23.75 14.69 12.67
C GLU A 602 22.54 15.10 13.52
N GLU A 603 22.27 14.36 14.58
CA GLU A 603 21.20 14.57 15.55
C GLU A 603 21.58 15.43 16.77
N GLY A 604 20.61 15.71 17.65
CA GLY A 604 20.84 16.40 18.92
C GLY A 604 21.24 17.89 18.83
N ASP A 605 21.72 18.43 19.96
CA ASP A 605 21.91 19.87 20.24
C ASP A 605 22.75 20.68 19.20
N ASP A 606 23.69 20.04 18.50
CA ASP A 606 24.58 20.66 17.50
C ASP A 606 24.20 20.30 16.03
N GLY A 607 23.20 19.43 15.84
CA GLY A 607 22.71 18.90 14.56
C GLY A 607 21.29 19.34 14.22
N TYR A 608 20.42 18.40 13.85
CA TYR A 608 19.00 18.63 13.54
C TYR A 608 18.13 18.86 14.80
N GLY A 609 18.56 18.40 15.98
CA GLY A 609 17.87 18.62 17.26
C GLY A 609 16.99 17.46 17.76
N THR A 610 16.98 16.34 17.03
CA THR A 610 16.29 15.07 17.31
C THR A 610 16.92 14.32 18.49
N ASP A 611 16.26 13.28 19.02
CA ASP A 611 16.75 12.44 20.14
C ASP A 611 17.27 11.08 19.59
N PRO A 612 18.60 10.80 19.57
CA PRO A 612 19.23 9.62 18.91
C PRO A 612 18.87 8.21 19.41
N TYR A 613 17.76 8.07 20.12
CA TYR A 613 17.24 6.81 20.66
C TYR A 613 15.71 6.72 20.49
N ASN A 614 15.13 7.55 19.61
CA ASN A 614 13.72 7.73 19.34
C ASN A 614 13.50 8.31 17.92
N ASN A 615 13.40 7.40 16.96
CA ASN A 615 13.24 7.57 15.51
C ASN A 615 11.97 8.31 14.99
N ASP A 616 11.34 9.12 15.82
CA ASP A 616 10.06 9.84 15.60
C ASP A 616 9.96 10.88 16.75
N THR A 617 10.74 11.97 16.65
CA THR A 617 11.03 12.87 17.79
C THR A 617 9.82 13.66 18.27
N ASP A 618 8.93 14.10 17.37
CA ASP A 618 7.72 14.83 17.75
C ASP A 618 6.45 13.96 17.89
N GLY A 619 6.43 12.77 17.30
CA GLY A 619 5.42 11.73 17.53
C GLY A 619 4.26 11.70 16.55
N ASP A 620 4.42 12.24 15.34
CA ASP A 620 3.40 12.27 14.29
C ASP A 620 3.27 10.93 13.51
N GLY A 621 4.36 10.15 13.44
CA GLY A 621 4.43 8.84 12.78
C GLY A 621 5.19 8.79 11.44
N LEU A 622 5.82 9.88 11.01
CA LEU A 622 6.98 9.87 10.13
C LEU A 622 8.23 9.39 10.90
N LEU A 623 9.39 9.40 10.24
CA LEU A 623 10.69 9.15 10.87
C LEU A 623 11.57 10.38 10.60
N ASP A 624 12.37 10.81 11.56
CA ASP A 624 13.12 12.07 11.49
C ASP A 624 14.03 12.17 10.25
N GLY A 625 14.71 11.08 9.91
CA GLY A 625 15.52 10.92 8.69
C GLY A 625 14.69 10.80 7.42
N TYR A 626 13.50 10.18 7.48
CA TYR A 626 12.56 10.19 6.36
C TYR A 626 12.09 11.61 6.06
N GLU A 627 11.86 12.43 7.08
CA GLU A 627 11.47 13.82 6.93
C GLU A 627 12.58 14.64 6.27
N ILE A 628 13.77 14.64 6.88
CA ILE A 628 14.92 15.42 6.44
C ILE A 628 15.34 15.08 5.00
N PHE A 629 15.31 13.80 4.62
CA PHE A 629 15.80 13.36 3.31
C PHE A 629 14.72 13.27 2.22
N ASN A 630 13.45 12.98 2.55
CA ASN A 630 12.42 12.69 1.52
C ASN A 630 11.29 13.73 1.42
N THR A 631 10.85 14.33 2.52
CA THR A 631 9.71 15.28 2.54
C THR A 631 10.16 16.74 2.61
N SER A 632 11.29 17.00 3.28
CA SER A 632 11.75 18.32 3.73
C SER A 632 10.85 18.99 4.79
N THR A 633 10.10 18.19 5.55
CA THR A 633 9.39 18.61 6.79
C THR A 633 10.37 18.79 7.96
N ASN A 634 9.85 19.14 9.14
CA ASN A 634 10.63 19.50 10.32
C ASN A 634 10.32 18.54 11.49
N PRO A 635 11.20 17.56 11.81
CA PRO A 635 10.96 16.49 12.80
C PRO A 635 11.00 16.93 14.28
N LEU A 636 10.65 18.19 14.53
CA LEU A 636 10.48 18.81 15.85
C LEU A 636 9.12 19.56 15.93
N SER A 637 8.24 19.35 14.95
CA SER A 637 6.93 19.99 14.79
C SER A 637 6.08 19.15 13.83
N ASN A 638 5.21 18.32 14.41
CA ASN A 638 4.22 17.43 13.77
C ASN A 638 3.27 18.09 12.73
N ASP A 639 3.38 19.40 12.54
CA ASP A 639 2.65 20.31 11.67
C ASP A 639 3.70 21.36 11.24
N SER A 640 4.25 21.22 10.03
CA SER A 640 5.44 21.94 9.58
C SER A 640 5.15 23.36 9.06
N ASP A 641 3.95 23.62 8.52
CA ASP A 641 3.57 24.95 8.00
C ASP A 641 2.54 25.71 8.86
N SER A 642 2.00 25.07 9.90
CA SER A 642 1.10 25.60 10.92
C SER A 642 -0.37 25.81 10.49
N ASP A 643 -0.90 24.94 9.63
CA ASP A 643 -2.32 24.92 9.22
C ASP A 643 -3.26 24.13 10.16
N LEU A 644 -2.71 23.31 11.08
CA LEU A 644 -3.38 22.38 12.01
C LEU A 644 -3.62 20.95 11.48
N LEU A 645 -3.10 20.60 10.31
CA LEU A 645 -2.98 19.22 9.82
C LEU A 645 -1.62 18.62 10.22
N ASP A 646 -1.56 17.31 10.49
CA ASP A 646 -0.28 16.66 10.83
C ASP A 646 0.46 16.22 9.55
N ASP A 647 1.79 16.36 9.48
CA ASP A 647 2.60 16.12 8.26
C ASP A 647 2.43 14.69 7.71
N PHE A 648 2.38 13.69 8.59
CA PHE A 648 2.05 12.30 8.28
C PHE A 648 0.69 12.16 7.60
N ILE A 649 -0.31 12.91 8.09
CA ILE A 649 -1.69 12.89 7.57
C ILE A 649 -1.73 13.53 6.19
N GLU A 650 -1.01 14.62 5.98
CA GLU A 650 -0.83 15.22 4.65
C GLU A 650 -0.25 14.23 3.65
N ILE A 651 0.93 13.70 3.93
CA ILE A 651 1.69 12.85 3.01
C ILE A 651 0.97 11.52 2.74
N ASN A 652 0.38 10.89 3.76
CA ASN A 652 -0.11 9.52 3.66
C ASN A 652 -1.63 9.38 3.49
N LEU A 653 -2.43 10.41 3.82
CA LEU A 653 -3.90 10.35 3.74
C LEU A 653 -4.50 11.32 2.72
N HIS A 654 -3.98 12.54 2.58
CA HIS A 654 -4.58 13.59 1.75
C HIS A 654 -3.81 13.86 0.44
N GLY A 655 -2.49 13.70 0.42
CA GLY A 655 -1.63 14.00 -0.72
C GLY A 655 -1.33 15.50 -0.90
N THR A 656 -1.54 16.28 0.15
CA THR A 656 -1.22 17.72 0.25
C THR A 656 0.28 17.93 0.48
N ASN A 657 0.71 19.18 0.63
CA ASN A 657 2.12 19.57 0.70
C ASN A 657 2.42 20.27 2.04
N PRO A 658 2.96 19.57 3.06
CA PRO A 658 3.13 20.06 4.45
C PRO A 658 4.17 21.19 4.66
N MET A 659 4.56 21.85 3.57
CA MET A 659 5.41 23.04 3.56
C MET A 659 4.68 24.24 2.93
N ASN A 660 3.35 24.16 2.76
CA ASN A 660 2.49 25.13 2.10
C ASN A 660 0.99 24.88 2.41
N ASN A 661 0.51 25.59 3.44
CA ASN A 661 -0.81 25.58 4.07
C ASN A 661 -2.07 25.84 3.19
N ASP A 662 -1.95 25.79 1.86
CA ASP A 662 -2.92 26.17 0.82
C ASP A 662 -2.40 25.51 -0.48
N THR A 663 -2.52 24.18 -0.58
CA THR A 663 -1.73 23.35 -1.52
C THR A 663 -1.95 23.69 -2.98
N ASP A 664 -3.16 24.14 -3.36
CA ASP A 664 -3.47 24.50 -4.75
C ASP A 664 -3.59 26.02 -5.03
N GLY A 665 -3.68 26.85 -3.98
CA GLY A 665 -3.49 28.30 -4.06
C GLY A 665 -4.77 29.13 -4.17
N ASP A 666 -5.90 28.67 -3.62
CA ASP A 666 -7.21 29.33 -3.69
C ASP A 666 -7.55 30.28 -2.52
N LEU A 667 -6.70 30.29 -1.48
CA LEU A 667 -6.79 31.06 -0.23
C LEU A 667 -7.67 30.46 0.89
N ILE A 668 -8.18 29.24 0.75
CA ILE A 668 -8.58 28.36 1.85
C ILE A 668 -7.31 27.63 2.36
N THR A 669 -7.34 27.00 3.54
CA THR A 669 -6.24 26.12 4.00
C THR A 669 -6.65 24.65 3.92
N ASP A 670 -5.68 23.76 3.75
CA ASP A 670 -5.92 22.34 3.51
C ASP A 670 -6.75 21.71 4.66
N TRP A 671 -6.52 22.13 5.90
CA TRP A 671 -7.34 21.78 7.07
C TRP A 671 -8.77 22.35 7.02
N ASP A 672 -8.94 23.63 6.66
CA ASP A 672 -10.28 24.22 6.50
C ASP A 672 -11.04 23.52 5.35
N GLU A 673 -10.35 23.08 4.30
CA GLU A 673 -10.94 22.28 3.23
C GLU A 673 -11.43 20.90 3.71
N ILE A 674 -10.57 20.17 4.44
CA ILE A 674 -10.87 18.81 4.92
C ILE A 674 -11.94 18.81 6.02
N TYR A 675 -11.96 19.82 6.90
CA TYR A 675 -12.74 19.81 8.13
C TYR A 675 -13.85 20.89 8.24
N VAL A 676 -13.86 21.92 7.39
CA VAL A 676 -14.84 23.03 7.46
C VAL A 676 -15.71 23.15 6.21
N THR A 677 -15.12 23.20 5.01
CA THR A 677 -15.87 23.31 3.74
C THR A 677 -16.28 21.93 3.20
N PHE A 678 -15.46 20.91 3.44
CA PHE A 678 -15.52 19.57 2.83
C PHE A 678 -15.29 19.59 1.30
N SER A 679 -14.44 20.51 0.83
CA SER A 679 -13.87 20.55 -0.52
C SER A 679 -12.72 19.54 -0.67
N ASN A 680 -11.69 19.84 -1.46
CA ASN A 680 -10.61 18.90 -1.76
C ASN A 680 -9.32 19.68 -2.12
N PRO A 681 -8.31 19.73 -1.24
CA PRO A 681 -7.16 20.66 -1.29
C PRO A 681 -6.09 20.38 -2.34
N LEU A 682 -6.52 19.84 -3.48
CA LEU A 682 -5.73 19.59 -4.68
C LEU A 682 -6.48 20.10 -5.94
N VAL A 683 -7.60 20.82 -5.77
CA VAL A 683 -8.58 21.19 -6.82
C VAL A 683 -9.25 22.56 -6.53
N PHE A 684 -8.45 23.62 -6.49
CA PHE A 684 -8.79 25.06 -6.52
C PHE A 684 -10.29 25.36 -6.66
N ASP A 685 -10.91 25.71 -5.55
CA ASP A 685 -12.31 26.11 -5.53
C ASP A 685 -12.44 27.53 -6.07
N LYS A 686 -13.16 27.63 -7.18
CA LYS A 686 -13.33 28.88 -7.89
C LYS A 686 -14.67 29.52 -7.54
N ASP A 687 -14.60 30.68 -6.88
CA ASP A 687 -15.60 31.76 -6.95
C ASP A 687 -15.68 32.25 -8.42
N GLU A 688 -16.74 31.88 -9.14
CA GLU A 688 -16.88 32.10 -10.60
C GLU A 688 -17.40 33.50 -10.96
N ASP A 689 -18.11 34.20 -10.07
CA ASP A 689 -18.62 35.56 -10.32
C ASP A 689 -17.99 36.70 -9.48
N MET A 690 -17.18 36.35 -8.47
CA MET A 690 -16.35 37.20 -7.60
C MET A 690 -17.10 37.96 -6.49
N ASP A 691 -18.13 37.36 -5.90
CA ASP A 691 -18.87 37.92 -4.75
C ASP A 691 -18.32 37.50 -3.37
N SER A 692 -17.39 36.52 -3.33
CA SER A 692 -16.79 35.88 -2.15
C SER A 692 -17.61 34.76 -1.47
N TRP A 693 -18.61 34.18 -2.13
CA TRP A 693 -19.16 32.86 -1.79
C TRP A 693 -18.77 31.82 -2.85
N TYR A 694 -18.04 30.78 -2.44
CA TYR A 694 -17.67 29.67 -3.32
C TYR A 694 -18.86 28.73 -3.59
N TRP A 695 -18.81 27.96 -4.69
CA TRP A 695 -19.87 27.04 -5.15
C TRP A 695 -20.46 26.05 -4.10
N PHE A 696 -19.72 25.75 -3.02
CA PHE A 696 -20.19 24.88 -1.93
C PHE A 696 -20.98 25.63 -0.83
N SER A 697 -20.93 26.97 -0.82
CA SER A 697 -21.65 27.85 0.10
C SER A 697 -22.67 28.76 -0.59
N ASP A 698 -22.59 28.94 -1.90
CA ASP A 698 -23.57 29.67 -2.71
C ASP A 698 -24.58 28.72 -3.39
N CYS A 699 -25.83 29.17 -3.55
CA CYS A 699 -26.82 28.48 -4.36
C CYS A 699 -26.77 28.88 -5.86
N ASN A 700 -26.07 29.94 -6.25
CA ASN A 700 -25.87 30.29 -7.67
C ASN A 700 -24.60 31.11 -7.99
N ASP A 701 -23.44 30.44 -7.91
CA ASP A 701 -22.04 30.89 -8.21
C ASP A 701 -21.82 31.42 -9.66
N THR A 702 -22.90 31.72 -10.39
CA THR A 702 -22.87 32.38 -11.71
C THR A 702 -23.67 33.68 -11.76
N ASN A 703 -24.22 34.16 -10.63
CA ASN A 703 -24.97 35.40 -10.52
C ASN A 703 -24.78 36.11 -9.16
N PRO A 704 -24.01 37.22 -9.08
CA PRO A 704 -23.59 37.90 -7.83
C PRO A 704 -24.70 38.76 -7.19
N ASN A 705 -25.94 38.29 -7.31
CA ASN A 705 -27.17 38.86 -6.78
C ASN A 705 -28.04 37.78 -6.11
N ILE A 706 -27.66 36.50 -6.23
CA ILE A 706 -28.29 35.36 -5.56
C ILE A 706 -27.20 34.76 -4.68
N TYR A 707 -27.30 34.94 -3.37
CA TYR A 707 -26.33 34.43 -2.39
C TYR A 707 -26.94 34.47 -0.97
N PRO A 708 -26.39 33.73 0.01
CA PRO A 708 -26.97 33.66 1.35
C PRO A 708 -27.22 35.03 2.01
N ASN A 709 -28.46 35.28 2.45
CA ASN A 709 -28.94 36.53 3.11
C ASN A 709 -29.14 37.76 2.19
N GLN A 710 -29.42 37.57 0.90
CA GLN A 710 -29.93 38.62 0.00
C GLN A 710 -31.35 39.13 0.36
N THR A 711 -31.97 39.92 -0.53
CA THR A 711 -33.32 40.48 -0.38
C THR A 711 -34.20 40.16 -1.59
N GLU A 712 -35.26 39.39 -1.35
CA GLU A 712 -36.26 38.95 -2.35
C GLU A 712 -36.91 40.07 -3.17
N LEU A 713 -37.24 39.72 -4.42
CA LEU A 713 -38.01 40.50 -5.39
C LEU A 713 -39.12 39.63 -5.98
N LEU A 714 -40.39 40.04 -5.95
CA LEU A 714 -41.52 39.27 -6.53
C LEU A 714 -41.31 38.95 -8.03
N ASN A 715 -40.72 37.80 -8.32
CA ASN A 715 -40.31 37.37 -9.66
C ASN A 715 -40.20 35.84 -9.85
N GLY A 716 -40.32 35.04 -8.78
CA GLY A 716 -40.29 33.58 -8.85
C GLY A 716 -38.90 32.95 -8.72
N ILE A 717 -37.96 33.62 -8.04
CA ILE A 717 -36.59 33.16 -7.77
C ILE A 717 -36.32 33.29 -6.26
N ASP A 718 -35.69 32.29 -5.65
CA ASP A 718 -35.06 32.41 -4.33
C ASP A 718 -33.75 33.20 -4.52
N GLU A 719 -33.70 34.44 -4.02
CA GLU A 719 -32.49 35.26 -4.10
C GLU A 719 -31.57 35.09 -2.90
N ASN A 720 -32.09 34.61 -1.75
CA ASN A 720 -31.35 34.57 -0.48
C ASN A 720 -30.91 33.18 -0.01
N CYS A 721 -31.07 32.15 -0.85
CA CYS A 721 -30.67 30.76 -0.66
C CYS A 721 -31.31 30.12 0.59
N ASN A 722 -32.63 30.24 0.76
CA ASN A 722 -33.35 29.78 1.95
C ASN A 722 -34.48 28.75 1.69
N ASP A 723 -34.64 28.28 0.45
CA ASP A 723 -35.70 27.38 -0.05
C ASP A 723 -37.13 27.99 -0.07
N LEU A 724 -37.26 29.31 0.14
CA LEU A 724 -38.48 30.08 -0.09
C LEU A 724 -38.31 30.97 -1.34
N ILE A 725 -39.43 31.42 -1.91
CA ILE A 725 -39.47 32.21 -3.14
C ILE A 725 -40.48 33.34 -2.94
N ASP A 726 -40.05 34.58 -3.15
CA ASP A 726 -40.86 35.78 -3.02
C ASP A 726 -41.52 35.94 -1.62
N GLU A 727 -40.85 35.56 -0.52
CA GLU A 727 -41.49 35.66 0.80
C GLU A 727 -41.71 37.11 1.26
N GLY A 728 -42.79 37.32 2.00
CA GLY A 728 -43.21 38.64 2.51
C GLY A 728 -44.25 39.35 1.65
N PHE A 729 -44.38 39.01 0.36
CA PHE A 729 -45.42 39.54 -0.52
C PHE A 729 -46.83 39.01 -0.19
N GLU A 730 -46.96 37.89 0.55
CA GLU A 730 -48.25 37.34 1.05
C GLU A 730 -49.11 38.32 1.90
N SER A 731 -48.54 39.43 2.35
CA SER A 731 -49.23 40.43 3.20
C SER A 731 -49.34 41.81 2.56
N MET A 732 -48.98 41.92 1.29
CA MET A 732 -49.11 43.12 0.48
C MET A 732 -50.32 42.96 -0.46
N ASP A 733 -51.11 44.01 -0.55
CA ASP A 733 -52.31 44.13 -1.38
C ASP A 733 -52.25 45.58 -1.90
N THR A 734 -51.81 45.72 -3.15
CA THR A 734 -51.28 46.99 -3.66
C THR A 734 -52.35 47.88 -4.31
N ASP A 735 -53.40 47.34 -4.91
CA ASP A 735 -54.53 48.10 -5.48
C ASP A 735 -55.82 48.06 -4.63
N ASN A 736 -55.96 47.08 -3.72
CA ASN A 736 -57.00 46.95 -2.68
C ASN A 736 -58.32 46.34 -3.18
N ASP A 737 -58.25 45.41 -4.14
CA ASP A 737 -59.39 44.59 -4.60
C ASP A 737 -59.79 43.49 -3.58
N GLY A 738 -58.80 42.88 -2.90
CA GLY A 738 -58.97 41.80 -1.92
C GLY A 738 -58.15 40.53 -2.20
N ILE A 739 -57.41 40.45 -3.31
CA ILE A 739 -56.32 39.50 -3.53
C ILE A 739 -55.03 40.11 -2.89
N ASN A 740 -53.93 39.37 -2.87
CA ASN A 740 -52.62 39.88 -2.42
C ASN A 740 -51.59 39.71 -3.54
N ASP A 741 -50.59 40.60 -3.63
CA ASP A 741 -49.62 40.66 -4.74
C ASP A 741 -49.01 39.29 -5.09
N TYR A 742 -48.80 38.44 -4.06
CA TYR A 742 -48.32 37.07 -4.19
C TYR A 742 -49.33 36.14 -4.89
N ASN A 743 -50.60 36.08 -4.46
CA ASN A 743 -51.61 35.23 -5.11
C ASN A 743 -52.00 35.76 -6.48
N GLU A 744 -51.94 37.06 -6.71
CA GLU A 744 -52.13 37.62 -8.04
C GLU A 744 -51.07 37.12 -9.01
N TYR A 745 -49.79 37.19 -8.62
CA TYR A 745 -48.69 36.70 -9.45
C TYR A 745 -48.68 35.17 -9.61
N HIS A 746 -48.88 34.41 -8.53
CA HIS A 746 -48.69 32.96 -8.50
C HIS A 746 -49.97 32.11 -8.68
N THR A 747 -51.16 32.65 -8.38
CA THR A 747 -52.42 31.88 -8.38
C THR A 747 -53.40 32.35 -9.46
N TRP A 748 -53.67 33.65 -9.57
CA TRP A 748 -54.73 34.20 -10.43
C TRP A 748 -54.23 34.73 -11.77
N ASN A 749 -52.95 35.13 -11.86
CA ASN A 749 -52.34 35.80 -13.01
C ASN A 749 -53.05 37.12 -13.40
N THR A 750 -53.63 37.80 -12.40
CA THR A 750 -54.13 39.18 -12.47
C THR A 750 -52.96 40.17 -12.40
N ASN A 751 -53.25 41.47 -12.35
CA ASN A 751 -52.22 42.51 -12.29
C ASN A 751 -52.39 43.37 -11.03
N HIS A 752 -51.51 43.13 -10.04
CA HIS A 752 -51.42 43.75 -8.68
C HIS A 752 -51.22 45.27 -8.59
N LEU A 753 -51.76 45.99 -9.56
CA LEU A 753 -51.69 47.43 -9.77
C LEU A 753 -52.99 47.99 -10.43
N ASP A 754 -54.04 47.18 -10.62
CA ASP A 754 -55.24 47.50 -11.43
C ASP A 754 -56.46 46.65 -10.98
N GLU A 755 -57.39 47.25 -10.21
CA GLU A 755 -58.49 46.60 -9.45
C GLU A 755 -59.59 45.86 -10.27
N ASP A 756 -59.46 45.81 -11.59
CA ASP A 756 -60.44 45.31 -12.56
C ASP A 756 -59.68 44.98 -13.87
N THR A 757 -59.14 43.76 -13.98
CA THR A 757 -58.18 43.40 -15.04
C THR A 757 -58.81 43.32 -16.43
N ASP A 758 -60.12 43.01 -16.55
CA ASP A 758 -60.79 42.84 -17.85
C ASP A 758 -61.82 43.91 -18.25
N MET A 759 -62.29 44.70 -17.27
CA MET A 759 -63.09 45.92 -17.44
C MET A 759 -64.58 45.71 -17.73
N ASP A 760 -65.20 44.70 -17.09
CA ASP A 760 -66.65 44.50 -17.09
C ASP A 760 -67.42 45.34 -16.04
N GLY A 761 -66.78 45.63 -14.90
CA GLY A 761 -67.34 46.41 -13.79
C GLY A 761 -67.55 45.64 -12.48
N LEU A 762 -67.19 44.36 -12.42
CA LEU A 762 -66.79 43.65 -11.21
C LEU A 762 -65.32 44.01 -10.85
N ASN A 763 -64.77 43.38 -9.83
CA ASN A 763 -63.33 43.47 -9.47
C ASN A 763 -62.80 42.05 -9.29
N ASP A 764 -61.51 41.86 -9.56
CA ASP A 764 -60.86 40.55 -9.62
C ASP A 764 -61.11 39.72 -8.33
N GLY A 765 -61.06 40.35 -7.15
CA GLY A 765 -61.33 39.73 -5.85
C GLY A 765 -62.79 39.31 -5.62
N ASP A 766 -63.78 40.14 -6.00
CA ASP A 766 -65.21 39.76 -5.94
C ASP A 766 -65.50 38.61 -6.93
N GLU A 767 -64.91 38.62 -8.13
CA GLU A 767 -65.02 37.49 -9.06
C GLU A 767 -64.39 36.21 -8.50
N ALA A 768 -63.12 36.28 -8.07
CA ALA A 768 -62.35 35.15 -7.58
C ALA A 768 -62.92 34.49 -6.31
N TYR A 769 -63.55 35.28 -5.42
CA TYR A 769 -63.96 34.81 -4.09
C TYR A 769 -65.46 34.92 -3.77
N LEU A 770 -66.24 35.78 -4.44
CA LEU A 770 -67.67 35.96 -4.18
C LEU A 770 -68.56 35.35 -5.26
N TYR A 771 -68.30 35.64 -6.53
CA TYR A 771 -69.11 35.14 -7.66
C TYR A 771 -68.60 33.80 -8.24
N LEU A 772 -67.32 33.49 -8.02
CA LEU A 772 -66.63 32.29 -8.54
C LEU A 772 -66.61 32.22 -10.07
N THR A 773 -66.56 33.39 -10.69
CA THR A 773 -66.38 33.64 -12.13
C THR A 773 -64.87 33.65 -12.42
N ASN A 774 -64.39 34.35 -13.45
CA ASN A 774 -62.98 34.33 -13.82
C ASN A 774 -62.51 35.76 -14.14
N PRO A 775 -61.65 36.39 -13.29
CA PRO A 775 -61.13 37.78 -13.40
C PRO A 775 -60.48 38.24 -14.71
N LEU A 776 -60.57 37.44 -15.76
CA LEU A 776 -59.95 37.61 -17.07
C LEU A 776 -60.96 37.36 -18.21
N VAL A 777 -62.26 37.18 -17.92
CA VAL A 777 -63.34 36.79 -18.86
C VAL A 777 -64.72 37.43 -18.54
N PHE A 778 -64.85 38.73 -18.78
CA PHE A 778 -66.06 39.58 -18.91
C PHE A 778 -67.41 38.83 -18.93
N ASP A 779 -68.24 39.08 -17.92
CA ASP A 779 -69.59 38.54 -17.77
C ASP A 779 -70.68 39.45 -18.37
N ASN A 780 -71.82 38.85 -18.74
CA ASN A 780 -72.87 39.53 -19.49
C ASN A 780 -74.28 39.36 -18.87
N ASP A 781 -75.03 40.45 -18.87
CA ASP A 781 -76.50 40.54 -18.76
C ASP A 781 -77.05 40.71 -20.20
N SER A 782 -77.87 39.77 -20.68
CA SER A 782 -78.24 39.67 -22.10
C SER A 782 -79.62 40.24 -22.42
N ASP A 783 -80.52 40.29 -21.44
CA ASP A 783 -81.92 40.67 -21.55
C ASP A 783 -82.20 42.06 -20.94
N GLY A 784 -81.47 42.43 -19.87
CA GLY A 784 -81.47 43.75 -19.25
C GLY A 784 -82.34 43.90 -17.99
N ASP A 785 -82.76 42.80 -17.35
CA ASP A 785 -83.54 42.83 -16.10
C ASP A 785 -82.69 43.25 -14.87
N GLY A 786 -81.38 42.97 -14.90
CA GLY A 786 -80.39 43.35 -13.89
C GLY A 786 -79.68 42.18 -13.19
N PHE A 787 -79.97 40.92 -13.55
CA PHE A 787 -79.18 39.75 -13.16
C PHE A 787 -78.22 39.32 -14.29
N TYR A 788 -77.04 38.81 -13.94
CA TYR A 788 -76.08 38.28 -14.91
C TYR A 788 -76.45 36.84 -15.33
N TRP A 789 -75.90 36.34 -16.45
CA TRP A 789 -76.19 35.00 -17.00
C TRP A 789 -75.99 33.82 -16.02
N PHE A 790 -75.19 34.00 -14.97
CA PHE A 790 -74.94 32.99 -13.93
C PHE A 790 -75.87 33.12 -12.71
N GLN A 791 -76.75 34.12 -12.69
CA GLN A 791 -77.72 34.42 -11.63
C GLN A 791 -79.17 34.18 -12.08
N ASP A 792 -79.46 34.34 -13.37
CA ASP A 792 -80.77 34.06 -13.97
C ASP A 792 -80.81 32.65 -14.59
N CYS A 793 -81.91 31.92 -14.37
CA CYS A 793 -82.13 30.61 -14.99
C CYS A 793 -82.59 30.72 -16.47
N ASN A 794 -82.98 31.91 -16.95
CA ASN A 794 -83.25 32.16 -18.37
C ASN A 794 -83.00 33.63 -18.78
N ASP A 795 -81.72 34.01 -18.90
CA ASP A 795 -81.14 35.28 -19.40
C ASP A 795 -81.53 35.60 -20.87
N SER A 796 -82.83 35.63 -21.13
CA SER A 796 -83.51 35.93 -22.40
C SER A 796 -85.02 36.20 -22.26
N GLU A 797 -85.64 35.98 -21.09
CA GLU A 797 -87.05 36.34 -20.84
C GLU A 797 -87.33 36.89 -19.41
N GLU A 798 -87.27 38.23 -19.26
CA GLU A 798 -87.73 39.21 -18.20
C GLU A 798 -88.90 38.85 -17.22
N ARG A 799 -89.48 37.65 -17.26
CA ARG A 799 -90.54 37.17 -16.35
C ARG A 799 -90.25 35.81 -15.70
N ILE A 800 -89.14 35.17 -16.06
CA ILE A 800 -88.60 34.01 -15.35
C ILE A 800 -87.29 34.52 -14.76
N SER A 801 -87.29 34.88 -13.48
CA SER A 801 -86.09 35.33 -12.75
C SER A 801 -86.30 35.20 -11.23
N PRO A 802 -85.24 35.24 -10.39
CA PRO A 802 -85.30 34.81 -8.98
C PRO A 802 -86.29 35.51 -8.03
N ASP A 803 -86.91 36.62 -8.45
CA ASP A 803 -87.83 37.44 -7.64
C ASP A 803 -89.31 37.32 -8.10
N ALA A 804 -89.65 36.34 -8.95
CA ALA A 804 -90.99 36.15 -9.54
C ALA A 804 -92.02 35.51 -8.57
N SER A 805 -93.10 34.92 -9.10
CA SER A 805 -94.17 34.31 -8.27
C SER A 805 -94.99 33.27 -9.05
N GLU A 806 -95.15 32.08 -8.45
CA GLU A 806 -95.72 30.90 -9.10
C GLU A 806 -97.19 30.96 -9.51
N GLN A 807 -97.51 30.14 -10.51
CA GLN A 807 -98.84 29.84 -11.03
C GLN A 807 -98.93 28.33 -11.27
N LEU A 808 -100.13 27.75 -11.13
CA LEU A 808 -100.36 26.33 -11.43
C LEU A 808 -100.43 26.10 -12.96
N ASP A 809 -99.30 26.25 -13.66
CA ASP A 809 -99.19 26.05 -15.12
C ASP A 809 -98.00 25.18 -15.60
N GLY A 810 -97.17 24.67 -14.69
CA GLY A 810 -96.13 23.68 -14.97
C GLY A 810 -94.76 24.27 -15.34
N VAL A 811 -94.46 25.48 -14.89
CA VAL A 811 -93.18 26.19 -15.12
C VAL A 811 -92.73 26.83 -13.80
N ASP A 812 -91.51 26.54 -13.35
CA ASP A 812 -90.85 27.31 -12.28
C ASP A 812 -90.71 28.77 -12.75
N ASN A 813 -91.53 29.67 -12.21
CA ASN A 813 -91.48 31.09 -12.58
C ASN A 813 -90.34 31.82 -11.83
N ASN A 814 -89.93 31.36 -10.64
CA ASN A 814 -89.00 32.05 -9.73
C ASN A 814 -87.58 31.43 -9.63
N CYS A 815 -87.20 30.56 -10.56
CA CYS A 815 -85.87 29.94 -10.65
C CYS A 815 -85.41 29.21 -9.36
N ASN A 816 -86.33 28.63 -8.58
CA ASN A 816 -86.00 27.96 -7.31
C ASN A 816 -85.83 26.43 -7.42
N GLU A 817 -85.91 25.89 -8.64
CA GLU A 817 -85.89 24.46 -9.01
C GLU A 817 -87.13 23.65 -8.61
N ILE A 818 -88.16 24.30 -8.04
CA ILE A 818 -89.47 23.69 -7.74
C ILE A 818 -90.52 24.28 -8.70
N ILE A 819 -91.46 23.45 -9.12
CA ILE A 819 -92.52 23.79 -10.07
C ILE A 819 -93.86 23.76 -9.32
N ASP A 820 -94.62 24.84 -9.42
CA ASP A 820 -95.99 25.00 -8.91
C ASP A 820 -96.15 24.69 -7.40
N GLU A 821 -95.24 25.14 -6.51
CA GLU A 821 -95.35 24.84 -5.08
C GLU A 821 -96.50 25.57 -4.36
N GLY A 822 -97.02 24.91 -3.32
CA GLY A 822 -98.06 25.46 -2.42
C GLY A 822 -99.48 24.97 -2.68
N PHE A 823 -99.72 24.21 -3.75
CA PHE A 823 -101.04 23.64 -4.08
C PHE A 823 -101.27 22.21 -3.54
N THR A 824 -100.24 21.55 -2.98
CA THR A 824 -100.29 20.12 -2.59
C THR A 824 -101.22 19.77 -1.44
N ASP A 825 -101.41 20.72 -0.50
CA ASP A 825 -102.17 20.52 0.75
C ASP A 825 -103.55 21.22 0.70
N LEU A 826 -103.93 21.77 -0.45
CA LEU A 826 -105.20 22.47 -0.66
C LEU A 826 -106.25 21.49 -1.19
N ASP A 827 -107.38 21.40 -0.51
CA ASP A 827 -108.57 20.63 -0.90
C ASP A 827 -109.72 21.65 -1.01
N SER A 828 -110.11 21.96 -2.26
CA SER A 828 -111.05 23.04 -2.57
C SER A 828 -112.53 22.66 -2.52
N ASP A 829 -112.92 21.40 -2.74
CA ASP A 829 -114.34 20.96 -2.75
C ASP A 829 -114.75 20.00 -1.61
N ASN A 830 -113.78 19.34 -0.98
CA ASN A 830 -113.87 18.48 0.21
C ASN A 830 -114.44 17.08 -0.04
N ASP A 831 -114.21 16.51 -1.23
CA ASP A 831 -114.39 15.09 -1.51
C ASP A 831 -113.35 14.18 -0.81
N GLY A 832 -112.12 14.69 -0.63
CA GLY A 832 -110.98 14.05 0.02
C GLY A 832 -109.64 14.12 -0.75
N LEU A 833 -109.61 14.54 -2.02
CA LEU A 833 -108.41 14.77 -2.84
C LEU A 833 -107.84 16.19 -2.61
N SER A 834 -106.65 16.49 -3.16
CA SER A 834 -106.09 17.85 -3.18
C SER A 834 -106.01 18.43 -4.60
N ASP A 835 -106.15 19.74 -4.75
CA ASP A 835 -106.14 20.48 -6.02
C ASP A 835 -104.93 20.08 -6.91
N TYR A 836 -103.80 19.75 -6.31
CA TYR A 836 -102.61 19.23 -6.99
C TYR A 836 -102.75 17.75 -7.42
N GLU A 837 -103.24 16.87 -6.55
CA GLU A 837 -103.52 15.47 -6.92
C GLU A 837 -104.55 15.41 -8.06
N GLU A 838 -105.55 16.28 -8.02
CA GLU A 838 -106.56 16.39 -9.07
C GLU A 838 -105.98 16.92 -10.39
N TYR A 839 -105.22 18.03 -10.36
CA TYR A 839 -104.66 18.61 -11.59
C TYR A 839 -103.55 17.74 -12.22
N TYR A 840 -102.68 17.13 -11.40
CA TYR A 840 -101.48 16.41 -11.89
C TYR A 840 -101.59 14.87 -11.87
N VAL A 841 -102.47 14.25 -11.07
CA VAL A 841 -102.51 12.79 -10.89
C VAL A 841 -103.79 12.16 -11.44
N TYR A 842 -104.97 12.72 -11.15
CA TYR A 842 -106.27 12.13 -11.50
C TYR A 842 -106.99 12.81 -12.68
N ASN A 843 -106.65 14.07 -12.97
CA ASN A 843 -107.24 14.91 -14.02
C ASN A 843 -108.76 15.16 -13.85
N THR A 844 -109.23 15.24 -12.60
CA THR A 844 -110.57 15.72 -12.20
C THR A 844 -110.63 17.26 -12.21
N ASP A 845 -111.80 17.86 -11.95
CA ASP A 845 -111.96 19.32 -11.82
C ASP A 845 -112.12 19.66 -10.34
N HIS A 846 -111.09 20.27 -9.74
CA HIS A 846 -110.87 20.53 -8.30
C HIS A 846 -111.88 21.47 -7.59
N LEU A 847 -113.14 21.44 -8.04
CA LEU A 847 -114.24 22.33 -7.72
C LEU A 847 -115.63 21.63 -7.87
N ASP A 848 -115.71 20.30 -8.06
CA ASP A 848 -116.91 19.56 -8.47
C ASP A 848 -116.88 18.07 -7.99
N ASP A 849 -117.41 17.81 -6.79
CA ASP A 849 -117.21 16.61 -5.92
C ASP A 849 -117.68 15.22 -6.44
N ASP A 850 -118.05 15.12 -7.71
CA ASP A 850 -118.60 13.94 -8.42
C ASP A 850 -118.45 14.23 -9.92
N SER A 851 -117.28 14.02 -10.54
CA SER A 851 -116.98 14.51 -11.89
C SER A 851 -117.91 13.92 -12.96
N ASP A 852 -118.24 12.63 -12.88
CA ASP A 852 -118.95 11.90 -13.94
C ASP A 852 -120.47 11.73 -13.72
N LYS A 853 -120.91 11.81 -12.46
CA LYS A 853 -122.32 11.96 -12.03
C LYS A 853 -123.10 10.64 -12.01
N ASP A 854 -122.41 9.54 -11.69
CA ASP A 854 -122.98 8.23 -11.33
C ASP A 854 -123.53 8.14 -9.89
N THR A 855 -123.12 9.06 -9.00
CA THR A 855 -123.42 9.18 -7.55
C THR A 855 -122.52 8.45 -6.55
N LEU A 856 -121.36 7.97 -6.98
CA LEU A 856 -120.16 7.94 -6.14
C LEU A 856 -119.60 9.39 -5.96
N LEU A 857 -118.39 9.53 -5.43
CA LEU A 857 -117.66 10.82 -5.28
C LEU A 857 -116.20 10.52 -5.61
N ASP A 858 -115.48 11.43 -6.25
CA ASP A 858 -114.23 11.11 -6.95
C ASP A 858 -113.15 10.51 -6.02
N GLY A 859 -112.85 11.19 -4.91
CA GLY A 859 -111.95 10.76 -3.85
C GLY A 859 -112.42 9.51 -3.13
N LYS A 860 -113.70 9.16 -3.23
CA LYS A 860 -114.23 7.91 -2.69
C LYS A 860 -114.01 6.75 -3.65
N GLU A 861 -114.09 6.98 -4.95
CA GLU A 861 -113.62 6.05 -5.96
C GLU A 861 -112.12 5.84 -5.83
N VAL A 862 -111.35 6.92 -5.89
CA VAL A 862 -109.88 6.90 -5.78
C VAL A 862 -109.40 6.28 -4.47
N TYR A 863 -109.97 6.59 -3.30
CA TYR A 863 -109.47 6.06 -2.02
C TYR A 863 -110.16 4.78 -1.53
N VAL A 864 -111.44 4.52 -1.83
CA VAL A 864 -112.20 3.37 -1.27
C VAL A 864 -112.42 2.25 -2.29
N PHE A 865 -112.96 2.54 -3.46
CA PHE A 865 -113.36 1.50 -4.44
C PHE A 865 -112.25 1.15 -5.45
N LYS A 866 -111.28 2.04 -5.64
CA LYS A 866 -110.18 1.95 -6.63
C LYS A 866 -110.67 1.91 -8.09
N SER A 867 -111.89 2.38 -8.33
CA SER A 867 -112.44 2.71 -9.65
C SER A 867 -111.86 4.03 -10.17
N ASN A 868 -112.27 4.44 -11.38
CA ASN A 868 -111.80 5.65 -12.04
C ASN A 868 -112.93 6.71 -12.01
N PRO A 869 -112.75 7.86 -11.31
CA PRO A 869 -113.80 8.86 -11.06
C PRO A 869 -114.33 9.60 -12.30
N LEU A 870 -113.89 9.20 -13.49
CA LEU A 870 -114.31 9.73 -14.78
C LEU A 870 -115.10 8.70 -15.61
N VAL A 871 -115.45 7.51 -15.07
CA VAL A 871 -116.02 6.36 -15.80
C VAL A 871 -117.07 5.54 -14.99
N ALA A 872 -118.30 6.05 -14.95
CA ALA A 872 -119.48 5.52 -14.25
C ALA A 872 -119.67 3.99 -14.28
N ASN A 873 -119.90 3.39 -13.11
CA ASN A 873 -119.90 1.94 -12.88
C ASN A 873 -121.32 1.35 -12.68
N PHE A 874 -121.48 0.06 -12.99
CA PHE A 874 -122.79 -0.63 -12.95
C PHE A 874 -122.69 -2.11 -12.51
N ASP A 875 -123.75 -2.60 -11.88
CA ASP A 875 -124.06 -4.04 -11.71
C ASP A 875 -125.03 -4.45 -12.84
N ASN A 876 -124.58 -5.28 -13.79
CA ASN A 876 -125.37 -5.70 -14.96
C ASN A 876 -126.03 -7.08 -14.77
N ASP A 877 -125.34 -8.01 -14.14
CA ASP A 877 -125.73 -9.42 -13.98
C ASP A 877 -126.67 -9.64 -12.77
N THR A 878 -126.54 -8.82 -11.73
CA THR A 878 -127.25 -8.85 -10.43
C THR A 878 -126.86 -9.94 -9.44
N ASP A 879 -125.60 -10.41 -9.48
CA ASP A 879 -124.99 -11.22 -8.41
C ASP A 879 -124.54 -10.42 -7.17
N THR A 880 -124.47 -9.09 -7.30
CA THR A 880 -124.11 -8.04 -6.32
C THR A 880 -122.64 -7.59 -6.22
N TYR A 881 -121.77 -8.03 -7.12
CA TYR A 881 -120.53 -7.32 -7.44
C TYR A 881 -120.74 -6.31 -8.59
N PHE A 882 -119.91 -5.28 -8.67
CA PHE A 882 -119.96 -4.29 -9.77
C PHE A 882 -118.99 -4.67 -10.91
N ASP A 883 -119.12 -4.01 -12.07
CA ASP A 883 -118.36 -4.28 -13.30
C ASP A 883 -116.82 -4.07 -13.22
N PHE A 884 -116.32 -3.64 -12.06
CA PHE A 884 -114.89 -3.55 -11.72
C PHE A 884 -114.44 -4.54 -10.62
N GLU A 885 -115.38 -5.18 -9.89
CA GLU A 885 -115.08 -6.16 -8.84
C GLU A 885 -115.17 -7.62 -9.35
N ASP A 886 -116.08 -7.90 -10.29
CA ASP A 886 -116.10 -9.17 -11.02
C ASP A 886 -115.17 -9.07 -12.25
N CYS A 887 -114.11 -9.89 -12.29
CA CYS A 887 -113.22 -9.96 -13.44
C CYS A 887 -113.88 -10.54 -14.72
N ASN A 888 -115.20 -10.82 -14.71
CA ASN A 888 -116.07 -11.11 -15.85
C ASN A 888 -117.60 -10.88 -15.58
N ASP A 889 -118.06 -9.61 -15.38
CA ASP A 889 -119.47 -9.12 -15.19
C ASP A 889 -120.45 -9.49 -16.32
N SER A 890 -120.62 -10.78 -16.52
CA SER A 890 -121.46 -11.47 -17.50
C SER A 890 -121.55 -12.98 -17.20
N ASN A 891 -120.87 -13.46 -16.15
CA ASN A 891 -120.73 -14.88 -15.81
C ASN A 891 -120.46 -15.08 -14.30
N PRO A 892 -121.50 -15.31 -13.47
CA PRO A 892 -121.41 -15.34 -12.00
C PRO A 892 -120.89 -16.71 -11.48
N ASP A 893 -119.74 -17.12 -12.02
CA ASP A 893 -118.98 -18.34 -11.68
C ASP A 893 -117.47 -18.04 -11.55
N VAL A 894 -117.03 -16.80 -11.84
CA VAL A 894 -115.69 -16.22 -11.64
C VAL A 894 -115.91 -14.96 -10.79
N TYR A 895 -115.14 -14.78 -9.70
CA TYR A 895 -115.24 -13.67 -8.74
C TYR A 895 -114.14 -13.86 -7.66
N PRO A 896 -113.83 -12.85 -6.82
CA PRO A 896 -112.79 -12.95 -5.78
C PRO A 896 -113.00 -14.00 -4.66
N GLU A 897 -111.93 -14.34 -3.91
CA GLU A 897 -111.87 -15.34 -2.80
C GLU A 897 -111.86 -16.85 -3.20
N ARG A 898 -110.84 -17.34 -3.94
CA ARG A 898 -110.79 -18.71 -4.52
C ARG A 898 -109.38 -19.37 -4.55
N GLU A 899 -108.67 -19.41 -3.41
CA GLU A 899 -107.45 -20.23 -3.15
C GLU A 899 -106.49 -20.46 -4.34
N GLU A 900 -105.58 -19.51 -4.57
CA GLU A 900 -104.52 -19.62 -5.58
C GLU A 900 -103.66 -20.89 -5.52
N ILE A 901 -103.23 -21.34 -6.71
CA ILE A 901 -102.43 -22.53 -6.97
C ILE A 901 -101.66 -22.37 -8.27
N TRP A 902 -100.35 -22.68 -8.26
CA TRP A 902 -99.37 -22.54 -9.35
C TRP A 902 -99.80 -23.12 -10.74
N ASN A 903 -100.73 -22.47 -11.42
CA ASN A 903 -101.47 -22.99 -12.58
C ASN A 903 -101.48 -22.04 -13.80
N GLN A 904 -101.26 -20.74 -13.58
CA GLN A 904 -101.17 -19.66 -14.59
C GLN A 904 -102.51 -19.20 -15.19
N ILE A 905 -103.61 -19.40 -14.48
CA ILE A 905 -104.81 -18.56 -14.54
C ILE A 905 -105.04 -18.06 -13.11
N ASP A 906 -105.22 -16.75 -12.99
CA ASP A 906 -105.70 -16.03 -11.82
C ASP A 906 -107.12 -16.53 -11.49
N ASP A 907 -107.23 -17.44 -10.51
CA ASP A 907 -108.50 -18.11 -10.16
C ASP A 907 -109.34 -17.28 -9.16
N ASP A 908 -108.74 -16.31 -8.45
CA ASP A 908 -109.40 -15.45 -7.45
C ASP A 908 -109.32 -13.93 -7.67
N CYS A 909 -109.03 -13.51 -8.91
CA CYS A 909 -108.91 -12.12 -9.36
C CYS A 909 -107.90 -11.28 -8.53
N ASP A 910 -106.87 -11.89 -7.92
CA ASP A 910 -105.84 -11.19 -7.11
C ASP A 910 -104.61 -10.72 -7.92
N MET A 911 -104.50 -11.17 -9.18
CA MET A 911 -103.46 -10.85 -10.16
C MET A 911 -102.02 -11.35 -9.87
N MET A 912 -101.77 -12.15 -8.84
CA MET A 912 -100.41 -12.58 -8.44
C MET A 912 -100.02 -14.01 -8.87
N ILE A 913 -98.70 -14.26 -8.92
CA ILE A 913 -98.08 -15.57 -9.23
C ILE A 913 -96.69 -15.71 -8.50
N ASP A 914 -96.70 -15.89 -7.17
CA ASP A 914 -95.59 -16.37 -6.27
C ASP A 914 -94.32 -15.45 -6.00
N GLU A 915 -94.06 -14.86 -4.79
CA GLU A 915 -93.16 -13.64 -4.60
C GLU A 915 -92.08 -13.50 -3.39
N ASN A 916 -90.80 -12.92 -3.56
CA ASN A 916 -89.81 -12.12 -2.63
C ASN A 916 -88.18 -12.31 -2.58
N LEU A 917 -87.35 -11.29 -2.05
CA LEU A 917 -85.93 -11.25 -1.38
C LEU A 917 -84.54 -10.65 -1.99
N THR A 918 -83.48 -10.23 -1.17
CA THR A 918 -82.18 -9.40 -1.49
C THR A 918 -80.85 -9.47 -0.55
N GLU A 919 -79.68 -8.72 -0.78
CA GLU A 919 -78.57 -8.11 0.16
C GLU A 919 -77.00 -7.83 -0.26
N PRO A 920 -75.80 -7.77 0.51
CA PRO A 920 -74.62 -6.76 0.39
C PRO A 920 -73.02 -7.12 0.22
N LEU A 921 -71.98 -6.47 0.90
CA LEU A 921 -70.54 -6.05 0.43
C LEU A 921 -69.19 -6.16 1.35
N PRO A 922 -67.89 -5.77 0.94
CA PRO A 922 -66.47 -6.09 1.52
C PRO A 922 -65.31 -4.99 1.80
N ASP A 923 -63.94 -5.31 1.95
CA ASP A 923 -62.74 -4.53 2.57
C ASP A 923 -61.22 -4.77 2.00
N PRO A 924 -60.02 -4.32 2.55
CA PRO A 924 -58.61 -4.58 2.06
C PRO A 924 -57.80 -5.71 2.80
N PRO A 925 -56.57 -6.15 2.38
CA PRO A 925 -56.06 -7.50 2.66
C PRO A 925 -55.02 -7.67 3.80
N TYR A 926 -55.44 -8.35 4.86
CA TYR A 926 -54.55 -8.97 5.86
C TYR A 926 -54.70 -10.49 5.84
N ILE A 927 -53.60 -11.23 6.07
CA ILE A 927 -53.68 -12.68 6.30
C ILE A 927 -54.27 -12.91 7.70
N LEU A 928 -55.49 -13.45 7.74
CA LEU A 928 -56.24 -13.75 8.96
C LEU A 928 -55.77 -15.06 9.60
N SER A 929 -55.38 -16.05 8.78
CA SER A 929 -54.80 -17.32 9.25
C SER A 929 -54.23 -18.17 8.10
N THR A 930 -53.38 -19.14 8.45
CA THR A 930 -52.92 -20.23 7.59
C THR A 930 -53.25 -21.59 8.24
N SER A 931 -53.60 -22.60 7.44
CA SER A 931 -54.32 -23.79 7.92
C SER A 931 -53.49 -24.90 8.58
N THR A 932 -52.17 -24.76 8.70
CA THR A 932 -51.27 -25.82 9.19
C THR A 932 -50.41 -25.38 10.38
N PRO A 933 -50.53 -26.01 11.57
CA PRO A 933 -49.62 -25.76 12.69
C PRO A 933 -48.18 -26.19 12.39
N VAL A 934 -47.22 -25.52 13.03
CA VAL A 934 -45.76 -25.67 12.84
C VAL A 934 -45.21 -27.08 13.17
N ASP A 935 -45.97 -27.91 13.90
CA ASP A 935 -45.58 -29.27 14.32
C ASP A 935 -46.67 -30.33 14.07
N ALA A 936 -47.50 -30.18 13.03
CA ALA A 936 -48.59 -31.12 12.72
C ALA A 936 -48.19 -32.24 11.73
N LYS A 937 -48.34 -33.51 12.15
CA LYS A 937 -48.25 -34.68 11.26
C LYS A 937 -49.56 -34.89 10.51
N ILE A 938 -49.52 -35.01 9.18
CA ILE A 938 -50.69 -35.17 8.32
C ILE A 938 -50.42 -36.24 7.24
N ASN A 939 -51.37 -37.16 7.02
CA ASN A 939 -51.26 -38.20 5.99
C ASN A 939 -51.51 -37.63 4.57
N THR A 940 -51.09 -38.37 3.54
CA THR A 940 -50.96 -37.97 2.13
C THR A 940 -52.25 -37.44 1.45
N ASN A 941 -52.52 -36.15 1.66
CA ASN A 941 -53.05 -35.16 0.70
C ASN A 941 -53.17 -33.81 1.44
N GLY A 942 -52.14 -32.97 1.34
CA GLY A 942 -52.10 -31.68 2.03
C GLY A 942 -52.72 -30.57 1.20
N THR A 943 -53.79 -29.94 1.70
CA THR A 943 -54.30 -28.67 1.15
C THR A 943 -53.84 -27.53 2.03
N LEU A 944 -52.93 -26.72 1.50
CA LEU A 944 -52.53 -25.46 2.12
C LEU A 944 -53.49 -24.35 1.70
N SER A 945 -53.98 -23.60 2.67
CA SER A 945 -54.90 -22.49 2.45
C SER A 945 -54.49 -21.30 3.30
N VAL A 946 -54.39 -20.14 2.67
CA VAL A 946 -54.25 -18.85 3.34
C VAL A 946 -55.62 -18.19 3.31
N ASN A 947 -56.09 -17.72 4.46
CA ASN A 947 -57.34 -16.98 4.57
C ASN A 947 -57.03 -15.51 4.87
N PHE A 948 -57.72 -14.61 4.19
CA PHE A 948 -57.38 -13.19 4.11
C PHE A 948 -58.63 -12.35 3.81
N SER A 949 -58.52 -11.03 3.93
CA SER A 949 -59.60 -10.08 3.61
C SER A 949 -59.46 -9.47 2.20
N GLY A 950 -60.59 -9.02 1.62
CA GLY A 950 -60.65 -8.27 0.36
C GLY A 950 -60.72 -9.08 -0.94
N GLU A 951 -61.36 -8.50 -1.96
CA GLU A 951 -61.90 -9.30 -3.10
C GLU A 951 -61.09 -9.27 -4.41
N GLU A 952 -60.24 -8.26 -4.68
CA GLU A 952 -59.35 -8.25 -5.87
C GLU A 952 -57.90 -8.69 -5.54
N THR A 953 -57.72 -9.78 -4.78
CA THR A 953 -56.38 -10.28 -4.39
C THR A 953 -55.80 -11.34 -5.35
N GLN A 954 -54.54 -11.19 -5.75
CA GLN A 954 -53.69 -12.32 -6.13
C GLN A 954 -53.11 -12.99 -4.88
N VAL A 955 -52.88 -14.31 -4.97
CA VAL A 955 -52.23 -15.09 -3.90
C VAL A 955 -51.10 -15.91 -4.51
N ARG A 956 -49.94 -15.89 -3.87
CA ARG A 956 -48.67 -16.46 -4.33
C ARG A 956 -48.06 -17.32 -3.24
N TRP A 957 -47.89 -18.61 -3.51
CA TRP A 957 -47.18 -19.56 -2.66
C TRP A 957 -45.79 -19.83 -3.23
N ILE A 958 -44.81 -20.10 -2.36
CA ILE A 958 -43.48 -20.59 -2.74
C ILE A 958 -43.19 -21.80 -1.86
N ILE A 959 -42.97 -22.98 -2.45
CA ILE A 959 -42.64 -24.22 -1.73
C ILE A 959 -41.44 -24.89 -2.39
N ASP A 960 -40.39 -25.15 -1.61
CA ASP A 960 -39.10 -25.68 -2.10
C ASP A 960 -38.56 -24.93 -3.35
N ASN A 961 -38.65 -23.59 -3.29
CA ASN A 961 -38.35 -22.62 -4.35
C ASN A 961 -39.19 -22.71 -5.64
N ILE A 962 -40.31 -23.45 -5.66
CA ILE A 962 -41.28 -23.44 -6.77
C ILE A 962 -42.47 -22.53 -6.41
N THR A 963 -42.77 -21.57 -7.29
CA THR A 963 -43.86 -20.60 -7.11
C THR A 963 -45.18 -21.10 -7.72
N TYR A 964 -46.27 -20.98 -6.97
CA TYR A 964 -47.64 -21.31 -7.38
C TYR A 964 -48.57 -20.11 -7.15
N LEU A 965 -49.65 -19.99 -7.91
CA LEU A 965 -50.65 -18.93 -7.77
C LEU A 965 -52.03 -19.52 -7.45
N GLY A 966 -52.75 -18.90 -6.50
CA GLY A 966 -54.09 -19.30 -6.06
C GLY A 966 -54.28 -19.29 -4.54
N THR A 967 -55.51 -19.07 -4.09
CA THR A 967 -55.87 -18.95 -2.66
C THR A 967 -55.68 -20.25 -1.87
N ASN A 968 -55.95 -21.38 -2.53
CA ASN A 968 -55.79 -22.73 -2.00
C ASN A 968 -54.83 -23.53 -2.89
N LEU A 969 -53.81 -24.13 -2.29
CA LEU A 969 -52.79 -24.94 -2.94
C LEU A 969 -52.85 -26.38 -2.42
N SER A 970 -53.41 -27.28 -3.23
CA SER A 970 -53.38 -28.71 -2.94
C SER A 970 -52.12 -29.32 -3.53
N ILE A 971 -51.20 -29.79 -2.67
CA ILE A 971 -49.97 -30.47 -3.08
C ILE A 971 -49.94 -31.88 -2.49
N ASN A 972 -49.62 -32.85 -3.33
CA ASN A 972 -49.27 -34.18 -2.85
C ASN A 972 -47.76 -34.18 -2.53
N PHE A 973 -47.43 -34.39 -1.27
CA PHE A 973 -46.05 -34.51 -0.84
C PHE A 973 -45.58 -35.95 -1.05
N ASP A 974 -45.08 -36.23 -2.26
CA ASP A 974 -44.63 -37.57 -2.67
C ASP A 974 -43.37 -38.07 -1.93
N GLU A 975 -42.72 -37.22 -1.12
CA GLU A 975 -41.49 -37.52 -0.38
C GLU A 975 -41.55 -37.12 1.11
N VAL A 976 -40.99 -38.00 1.95
CA VAL A 976 -40.82 -37.86 3.39
C VAL A 976 -39.62 -36.96 3.69
N LYS A 977 -39.88 -35.66 3.82
CA LYS A 977 -38.90 -34.63 4.22
C LYS A 977 -39.60 -33.43 4.89
N ILE A 978 -38.80 -32.51 5.41
CA ILE A 978 -39.29 -31.19 5.82
C ILE A 978 -39.40 -30.31 4.57
N TRP A 979 -40.57 -29.73 4.35
CA TRP A 979 -40.88 -28.80 3.27
C TRP A 979 -41.06 -27.39 3.84
N SER A 980 -40.23 -26.43 3.43
CA SER A 980 -40.41 -25.01 3.75
C SER A 980 -41.40 -24.37 2.77
N TRP A 981 -42.28 -23.49 3.27
CA TRP A 981 -43.25 -22.75 2.46
C TRP A 981 -43.36 -21.28 2.87
N VAL A 982 -43.66 -20.43 1.89
CA VAL A 982 -44.00 -19.01 2.03
C VAL A 982 -45.30 -18.76 1.30
N VAL A 983 -46.15 -17.85 1.79
CA VAL A 983 -47.33 -17.36 1.08
C VAL A 983 -47.45 -15.85 1.19
N CYS A 984 -47.89 -15.21 0.11
CA CYS A 984 -48.22 -13.80 0.03
C CYS A 984 -49.62 -13.61 -0.59
N VAL A 985 -50.33 -12.60 -0.11
CA VAL A 985 -51.63 -12.12 -0.62
C VAL A 985 -51.44 -10.67 -1.03
N GLU A 986 -51.89 -10.27 -2.21
CA GLU A 986 -51.54 -9.00 -2.87
C GLU A 986 -52.78 -8.41 -3.56
N ASN A 987 -53.25 -7.21 -3.21
CA ASN A 987 -54.24 -6.45 -4.02
C ASN A 987 -53.80 -4.99 -4.25
N ARG A 988 -54.64 -4.19 -4.91
CA ARG A 988 -54.37 -2.78 -5.22
C ARG A 988 -54.02 -1.92 -4.00
N GLY A 989 -54.46 -2.30 -2.80
CA GLY A 989 -54.21 -1.61 -1.54
C GLY A 989 -53.02 -2.14 -0.72
N GLY A 990 -52.31 -3.17 -1.19
CA GLY A 990 -51.10 -3.68 -0.54
C GLY A 990 -50.96 -5.20 -0.53
N SER A 991 -49.90 -5.69 0.12
CA SER A 991 -49.60 -7.11 0.23
C SER A 991 -49.17 -7.54 1.63
N ALA A 992 -49.59 -8.74 2.05
CA ALA A 992 -49.24 -9.37 3.32
C ALA A 992 -48.66 -10.77 3.07
N CYS A 993 -47.60 -11.16 3.79
CA CYS A 993 -46.92 -12.45 3.63
C CYS A 993 -46.69 -13.17 4.96
N THR A 994 -46.56 -14.50 4.93
CA THR A 994 -46.13 -15.33 6.07
C THR A 994 -45.43 -16.62 5.60
N GLN A 995 -44.71 -17.31 6.48
CA GLN A 995 -43.91 -18.49 6.14
C GLN A 995 -43.93 -19.56 7.24
N GLY A 996 -43.64 -20.81 6.89
CA GLY A 996 -43.61 -21.94 7.81
C GLY A 996 -42.91 -23.17 7.24
N GLN A 997 -42.98 -24.28 7.99
CA GLN A 997 -42.44 -25.58 7.60
C GLN A 997 -43.47 -26.69 7.85
N ILE A 998 -43.36 -27.78 7.10
CA ILE A 998 -44.21 -28.97 7.18
C ILE A 998 -43.31 -30.20 7.21
N ASN A 999 -43.44 -31.05 8.24
CA ASN A 999 -42.62 -32.24 8.41
C ASN A 999 -43.40 -33.50 8.00
N VAL A 1000 -43.19 -33.96 6.76
CA VAL A 1000 -43.90 -35.12 6.18
C VAL A 1000 -43.17 -36.40 6.55
N LEU A 1001 -43.89 -37.35 7.17
CA LEU A 1001 -43.34 -38.59 7.75
C LEU A 1001 -44.10 -39.82 7.23
N ASP A 1002 -43.38 -40.94 7.09
CA ASP A 1002 -43.95 -42.21 6.62
C ASP A 1002 -44.90 -42.87 7.66
N ASP A 1003 -45.73 -43.79 7.16
CA ASP A 1003 -46.77 -44.53 7.88
C ASP A 1003 -46.17 -45.35 9.09
N CYS A 1004 -46.85 -45.64 10.20
CA CYS A 1004 -48.29 -45.57 10.51
C CYS A 1004 -48.54 -45.73 12.04
N VAL A 1005 -49.82 -45.66 12.45
CA VAL A 1005 -50.43 -46.17 13.70
C VAL A 1005 -50.20 -45.41 15.04
N SER A 1006 -51.33 -45.07 15.68
CA SER A 1006 -51.57 -44.65 17.09
C SER A 1006 -51.23 -43.21 17.52
N CYS A 1007 -52.29 -42.40 17.65
CA CYS A 1007 -52.37 -41.22 18.54
C CYS A 1007 -52.71 -41.67 19.99
N PRO A 1008 -52.37 -40.88 21.02
CA PRO A 1008 -53.24 -39.80 21.55
C PRO A 1008 -52.55 -38.40 21.50
N GLU A 1009 -53.23 -37.25 21.45
CA GLU A 1009 -53.99 -36.53 22.52
C GLU A 1009 -53.18 -36.22 23.81
N SER A 1010 -53.31 -35.06 24.50
CA SER A 1010 -53.85 -33.72 24.19
C SER A 1010 -53.56 -32.76 25.37
N ASN A 1011 -53.83 -31.44 25.22
CA ASN A 1011 -53.89 -30.38 26.26
C ASN A 1011 -52.54 -29.91 26.86
N GLN A 1012 -52.22 -28.63 27.09
CA GLN A 1012 -52.90 -27.42 27.63
C GLN A 1012 -52.72 -27.19 29.16
N ASP A 1013 -52.89 -25.92 29.56
CA ASP A 1013 -52.65 -25.25 30.87
C ASP A 1013 -51.15 -25.08 31.24
N ASP A 1014 -50.54 -23.88 31.38
CA ASP A 1014 -50.87 -22.56 31.97
C ASP A 1014 -50.41 -22.37 33.44
N LEU A 1015 -50.01 -21.11 33.77
CA LEU A 1015 -50.11 -20.39 35.05
C LEU A 1015 -48.82 -19.81 35.72
N ARG A 1016 -48.77 -18.46 35.73
CA ARG A 1016 -48.23 -17.51 36.76
C ARG A 1016 -46.69 -17.29 36.84
N GLY A 1017 -46.19 -16.09 37.15
CA GLY A 1017 -46.83 -14.75 37.20
C GLY A 1017 -46.32 -13.80 38.30
N GLN A 1018 -46.35 -12.49 38.01
CA GLN A 1018 -46.41 -11.30 38.93
C GLN A 1018 -45.21 -11.05 39.88
N ASP A 1019 -44.48 -9.93 39.73
CA ASP A 1019 -44.69 -8.58 40.34
C ASP A 1019 -44.15 -8.44 41.78
N ALA A 1020 -43.73 -7.27 42.32
CA ALA A 1020 -43.21 -6.00 41.79
C ALA A 1020 -42.80 -5.10 43.00
N THR A 1021 -42.34 -3.86 42.77
CA THR A 1021 -42.27 -2.72 43.74
C THR A 1021 -41.20 -2.79 44.87
N SER A 1022 -40.66 -1.70 45.45
CA SER A 1022 -40.53 -0.26 45.06
C SER A 1022 -39.73 0.54 46.12
N LEU A 1023 -39.53 1.85 45.87
CA LEU A 1023 -39.26 2.97 46.81
C LEU A 1023 -37.81 3.20 47.35
N ASP A 1024 -37.38 4.44 47.66
CA ASP A 1024 -37.51 5.72 46.90
C ASP A 1024 -36.74 6.92 47.54
N TYR A 1025 -36.61 7.99 46.74
CA TYR A 1025 -36.54 9.43 47.09
C TYR A 1025 -35.31 10.11 47.77
N VAL A 1026 -34.65 10.96 46.95
CA VAL A 1026 -34.39 12.42 47.14
C VAL A 1026 -33.48 12.93 48.29
N GLY A 1027 -32.46 13.75 47.94
CA GLY A 1027 -31.91 14.73 48.90
C GLY A 1027 -30.61 15.55 48.63
N TRP A 1028 -30.60 16.47 47.64
CA TRP A 1028 -29.82 17.75 47.61
C TRP A 1028 -28.26 17.85 47.74
N ALA A 1029 -27.66 18.44 46.68
CA ALA A 1029 -26.73 19.61 46.68
C ALA A 1029 -25.17 19.52 46.71
N LEU A 1030 -24.58 20.01 45.61
CA LEU A 1030 -23.42 20.94 45.46
C LEU A 1030 -21.98 20.54 45.90
N ILE A 1031 -21.06 20.42 44.92
CA ILE A 1031 -19.96 21.38 44.60
C ILE A 1031 -19.15 20.95 43.33
N PHE A 1032 -18.65 21.95 42.58
CA PHE A 1032 -17.68 22.03 41.45
C PHE A 1032 -16.57 20.94 41.33
N THR A 1033 -15.88 20.68 40.20
CA THR A 1033 -15.56 21.35 38.88
C THR A 1033 -15.24 20.24 37.85
N SER A 1034 -15.26 20.36 36.50
CA SER A 1034 -15.54 21.44 35.51
C SER A 1034 -15.84 20.86 34.11
N PHE A 1035 -16.58 21.61 33.26
CA PHE A 1035 -16.60 21.67 31.78
C PHE A 1035 -16.13 20.42 30.96
N ILE A 1036 -16.97 19.66 30.22
CA ILE A 1036 -18.41 19.82 29.84
C ILE A 1036 -18.67 20.91 28.76
N ILE A 1037 -19.45 20.75 27.66
CA ILE A 1037 -20.15 19.57 27.03
C ILE A 1037 -20.76 19.98 25.64
N ILE A 1038 -20.78 19.14 24.57
CA ILE A 1038 -21.90 18.31 24.01
C ILE A 1038 -23.10 19.01 23.29
N VAL A 1039 -23.37 18.59 22.02
CA VAL A 1039 -24.63 18.09 21.36
C VAL A 1039 -25.87 19.06 21.40
N ILE A 1040 -26.88 19.08 20.51
CA ILE A 1040 -27.79 18.03 19.99
C ILE A 1040 -28.52 18.48 18.70
N LEU A 1041 -29.05 17.49 17.95
CA LEU A 1041 -30.09 17.56 16.87
C LEU A 1041 -29.50 17.69 15.44
N LEU A 1042 -30.14 17.21 14.36
CA LEU A 1042 -31.41 16.47 14.19
C LEU A 1042 -31.35 15.57 12.93
N PHE A 1043 -32.00 14.39 12.97
CA PHE A 1043 -32.64 13.62 11.85
C PHE A 1043 -32.04 13.53 10.42
N MET A 1044 -32.21 12.35 9.80
CA MET A 1044 -32.26 12.12 8.32
C MET A 1044 -30.92 12.34 7.57
N LEU A 1045 -30.69 11.92 6.31
CA LEU A 1045 -31.21 10.80 5.48
C LEU A 1045 -30.09 10.32 4.50
N LEU A 1046 -30.42 9.31 3.68
CA LEU A 1046 -29.76 8.78 2.45
C LEU A 1046 -28.72 9.69 1.73
N GLY A 1047 -27.64 9.20 1.09
CA GLY A 1047 -27.10 7.83 0.93
C GLY A 1047 -27.07 7.26 -0.51
N LYS A 1048 -25.99 6.51 -0.85
CA LYS A 1048 -25.81 5.56 -1.99
C LYS A 1048 -25.85 6.08 -3.46
N LYS A 1049 -24.80 5.69 -4.21
CA LYS A 1049 -24.80 5.25 -5.64
C LYS A 1049 -25.51 6.15 -6.67
N GLY A 1050 -24.85 6.83 -7.61
CA GLY A 1050 -23.51 6.62 -8.19
C GLY A 1050 -23.54 5.84 -9.51
N GLY A 1051 -22.83 6.34 -10.53
CA GLY A 1051 -22.46 5.63 -11.75
C GLY A 1051 -22.93 6.25 -13.08
N GLY A 1052 -21.97 6.67 -13.94
CA GLY A 1052 -22.17 6.67 -15.39
C GLY A 1052 -21.54 7.81 -16.20
N SER A 1053 -20.57 7.47 -17.06
CA SER A 1053 -20.26 8.09 -18.38
C SER A 1053 -19.98 9.60 -18.52
N LEU A 1054 -18.72 9.92 -18.88
CA LEU A 1054 -18.26 10.36 -20.24
C LEU A 1054 -19.31 10.97 -21.21
N PRO A 1055 -18.95 11.90 -22.16
CA PRO A 1055 -17.59 12.29 -22.60
C PRO A 1055 -17.35 13.79 -23.00
N THR A 1056 -16.09 14.14 -23.36
CA THR A 1056 -15.67 15.20 -24.34
C THR A 1056 -15.99 16.69 -24.01
N GLU A 1057 -15.35 17.75 -24.57
CA GLU A 1057 -14.30 17.88 -25.62
C GLU A 1057 -13.40 19.14 -25.43
N TYR A 1058 -12.27 19.14 -26.14
CA TYR A 1058 -11.36 20.24 -26.59
C TYR A 1058 -12.01 21.60 -27.04
N PRO A 1059 -11.25 22.68 -27.46
CA PRO A 1059 -9.81 23.08 -27.25
C PRO A 1059 -9.50 24.63 -27.22
N MET A 1060 -8.19 24.98 -27.17
CA MET A 1060 -7.55 26.25 -27.69
C MET A 1060 -7.75 27.55 -26.86
N HIS A 1061 -6.89 28.59 -26.91
CA HIS A 1061 -5.84 28.99 -27.88
C HIS A 1061 -4.73 29.91 -27.27
N GLN A 1062 -3.54 29.97 -27.93
CA GLN A 1062 -2.46 31.00 -27.92
C GLN A 1062 -2.70 32.35 -27.19
N GLY A 1063 -1.75 33.03 -26.52
CA GLY A 1063 -0.27 32.97 -26.51
C GLY A 1063 0.36 34.39 -26.51
N ILE A 1064 1.68 34.52 -26.81
CA ILE A 1064 2.47 35.79 -27.06
C ILE A 1064 3.25 36.39 -25.85
N ARG A 1065 4.44 36.98 -26.15
CA ARG A 1065 5.47 37.59 -25.26
C ARG A 1065 5.52 39.14 -25.47
N PRO A 1066 6.58 39.96 -25.20
CA PRO A 1066 7.84 39.82 -24.42
C PRO A 1066 8.24 41.10 -23.58
N ASN A 1067 9.52 41.17 -23.16
CA ASN A 1067 10.34 42.35 -22.73
C ASN A 1067 10.40 42.65 -21.21
N GLN A 1068 11.49 43.19 -20.63
CA GLN A 1068 12.85 43.46 -21.15
C GLN A 1068 13.92 43.49 -20.03
N ALA A 1069 15.18 43.24 -20.38
CA ALA A 1069 16.34 43.16 -19.48
C ALA A 1069 17.03 44.51 -19.20
N MET A 1070 17.80 44.62 -18.10
CA MET A 1070 19.19 45.10 -18.10
C MET A 1070 19.96 44.87 -16.76
N SER A 1071 21.29 44.78 -16.85
CA SER A 1071 22.29 44.55 -15.78
C SER A 1071 22.95 45.91 -15.34
N PRO A 1072 24.16 46.04 -14.68
CA PRO A 1072 25.13 45.05 -14.13
C PRO A 1072 25.91 45.41 -12.81
N MET A 1073 26.77 44.46 -12.36
CA MET A 1073 28.11 44.63 -11.69
C MET A 1073 28.27 45.14 -10.22
N ASN A 1074 28.69 44.20 -9.31
CA ASN A 1074 30.01 44.08 -8.61
C ASN A 1074 30.68 45.27 -7.86
N PRO A 1075 31.65 45.07 -6.91
CA PRO A 1075 32.13 43.82 -6.22
C PRO A 1075 32.54 43.95 -4.70
N MET A 1076 33.06 42.83 -4.14
CA MET A 1076 34.20 42.69 -3.17
C MET A 1076 34.05 42.78 -1.61
N ARG A 1077 34.44 41.65 -0.96
CA ARG A 1077 35.36 41.51 0.23
C ARG A 1077 34.88 41.99 1.63
N GLU A 1078 35.40 41.48 2.77
CA GLU A 1078 36.51 40.53 3.08
C GLU A 1078 36.31 39.90 4.49
N GLN A 1079 36.68 38.62 4.69
CA GLN A 1079 37.02 37.96 5.99
C GLN A 1079 35.90 37.85 7.06
N TRP A 1080 35.94 36.88 7.99
CA TRP A 1080 36.97 35.85 8.23
C TRP A 1080 36.64 34.54 7.50
#